data_AF-A0A8S1J6G3-F1
#
_entry.id   AF-A0A8S1J6G3-F1
#
_cell.length_a   1.000
_cell.length_b   1.000
_cell.length_c   1.000
_cell.angle_alpha   90.00
_cell.angle_beta   90.00
_cell.angle_gamma   90.00
#
_symmetry.space_group_name_H-M   'P 1'
#
loop_
_entity.id
_entity.type
_entity.pdbx_description
1 polymer ?
#
loop_
_entity_poly.entity_id
_entity_poly.type
_entity_poly.pdbx_seq_one_letter_code
_entity_poly.pdbx_strand_id
1 'polypeptide(L)'
;MFSRPRSSSPTRHLFVGNCGTRVGLDGAQIQRIFSPFGEAEVCIPDGNKSHVFVTFPTIAAASSALTALNGVPCEAAGGRVLVIKHADGPKPKEPKPQDAGPTVHLSADDCGVSGLSLILDFVSEEEERELLRWQQGERGWEVHAGRRVKHYGFRFDYVTRNIDRNSPLGKLPECVEGVASRIQSASACPQLDQLTINSYPPGVGLLPHVDTHSAFTGAIISLSLGAAATMEFRREGVKSRLLLPQRSLLVMDGEARYCWQHYIPHCRLPGVTADRISFTFRTARGFACDCSYPQYCDSQQGSQPPTRLALGLQGQVAQNDGTLDPVPQPQVEETRVARECCASGSEDSAAFRVAPARRELVDAGCQDLQHKINGTSGTEKEICCMSDRHLLRLEEEYVHKVYDVIARHFSSTRFAVWPKVRGFLEALPAAVCVADVGCGNGKYFNVRNDVVVVGLDRSRGLLEAAAQRLQPVGLPSRWCQGYDLLTGDCLRLPLRSDTFEAVLCIAVLHHVSSRSRRVACLREIVRVLVEGGQALVTVWAQEQENEEKTVKKWKPIQEHGNCGGDYLVPWHLPMHRPETGALAACASGDPGGSAEGTTAECHSQPPIGGLNSLDVGAGSNDGRIHSAKRSVVFDRYYHLYVKGELEELCTQVEGCIVREAFYDHSNWGVVLEKQASRL
;
A
#
# COMPACT_ATOMS: atom_id res chain seq x y z
N MET A 1 -41.45 -4.73 -5.92
CA MET A 1 -40.97 -6.12 -5.84
C MET A 1 -41.14 -6.59 -4.41
N PHE A 2 -41.71 -7.79 -4.20
CA PHE A 2 -41.87 -8.39 -2.87
C PHE A 2 -40.49 -8.61 -2.21
N SER A 3 -40.40 -8.45 -0.89
CA SER A 3 -39.17 -8.71 -0.13
C SER A 3 -39.41 -9.69 1.02
N ARG A 4 -38.37 -10.43 1.39
CA ARG A 4 -38.38 -11.23 2.64
C ARG A 4 -38.60 -10.29 3.84
N PRO A 5 -39.45 -10.68 4.81
CA PRO A 5 -39.86 -9.80 5.90
C PRO A 5 -38.67 -9.35 6.73
N ARG A 6 -38.63 -8.06 7.07
CA ARG A 6 -37.66 -7.48 8.03
C ARG A 6 -38.20 -7.43 9.46
N SER A 7 -39.50 -7.71 9.66
CA SER A 7 -40.16 -7.72 10.99
C SER A 7 -41.09 -8.94 11.14
N SER A 8 -41.46 -9.29 12.38
CA SER A 8 -42.33 -10.43 12.72
C SER A 8 -43.84 -10.13 12.66
N SER A 9 -44.23 -8.96 12.14
CA SER A 9 -45.62 -8.51 12.13
C SER A 9 -46.46 -9.23 11.06
N PRO A 10 -47.70 -9.64 11.36
CA PRO A 10 -48.59 -10.25 10.37
C PRO A 10 -48.90 -9.32 9.20
N THR A 11 -48.80 -9.82 7.97
CA THR A 11 -49.14 -9.10 6.74
C THR A 11 -50.10 -9.92 5.89
N ARG A 12 -50.80 -9.27 4.96
CA ARG A 12 -51.68 -9.96 3.99
C ARG A 12 -50.91 -10.70 2.88
N HIS A 13 -49.58 -10.61 2.87
CA HIS A 13 -48.72 -11.19 1.86
C HIS A 13 -47.90 -12.33 2.49
N LEU A 14 -47.76 -13.44 1.79
CA LEU A 14 -47.05 -14.62 2.25
C LEU A 14 -45.92 -14.94 1.30
N PHE A 15 -44.74 -15.23 1.84
CA PHE A 15 -43.69 -15.97 1.16
C PHE A 15 -43.96 -17.45 1.38
N VAL A 16 -44.04 -18.23 0.30
CA VAL A 16 -44.30 -19.67 0.34
C VAL A 16 -43.14 -20.41 -0.30
N GLY A 17 -42.27 -20.96 0.54
CA GLY A 17 -41.18 -21.83 0.14
C GLY A 17 -41.66 -23.26 -0.15
N ASN A 18 -40.91 -23.96 -0.98
CA ASN A 18 -41.23 -25.32 -1.47
C ASN A 18 -42.55 -25.38 -2.27
N CYS A 19 -42.94 -24.25 -2.87
CA CYS A 19 -44.17 -24.08 -3.62
C CYS A 19 -43.88 -23.21 -4.85
N GLY A 20 -43.36 -23.79 -5.93
CA GLY A 20 -42.99 -23.03 -7.12
C GLY A 20 -42.67 -23.93 -8.31
N THR A 21 -42.41 -23.31 -9.46
CA THR A 21 -42.17 -24.04 -10.72
C THR A 21 -40.99 -25.01 -10.66
N ARG A 22 -39.94 -24.68 -9.88
CA ARG A 22 -38.76 -25.55 -9.70
C ARG A 22 -39.06 -26.86 -8.98
N VAL A 23 -40.11 -26.88 -8.17
CA VAL A 23 -40.52 -28.09 -7.44
C VAL A 23 -41.67 -28.82 -8.15
N GLY A 24 -41.98 -28.42 -9.39
CA GLY A 24 -42.96 -29.08 -10.25
C GLY A 24 -44.40 -28.64 -10.02
N LEU A 25 -44.63 -27.48 -9.39
CA LEU A 25 -45.96 -26.91 -9.23
C LEU A 25 -46.18 -25.74 -10.19
N ASP A 26 -47.23 -25.82 -11.00
CA ASP A 26 -47.66 -24.73 -11.88
C ASP A 26 -48.56 -23.70 -11.16
N GLY A 27 -48.81 -22.56 -11.80
CA GLY A 27 -49.61 -21.50 -11.21
C GLY A 27 -51.05 -21.91 -10.88
N ALA A 28 -51.65 -22.82 -11.65
CA ALA A 28 -53.02 -23.28 -11.42
C ALA A 28 -53.11 -24.26 -10.24
N GLN A 29 -52.08 -25.08 -10.02
CA GLN A 29 -51.94 -25.93 -8.84
C GLN A 29 -51.72 -25.09 -7.59
N ILE A 30 -50.85 -24.08 -7.68
CA ILE A 30 -50.57 -23.18 -6.55
C ILE A 30 -51.83 -22.39 -6.18
N GLN A 31 -52.57 -21.86 -7.16
CA GLN A 31 -53.84 -21.16 -6.92
C GLN A 31 -54.85 -22.02 -6.15
N ARG A 32 -54.97 -23.32 -6.50
CA ARG A 32 -55.86 -24.28 -5.83
C ARG A 32 -55.47 -24.58 -4.38
N ILE A 33 -54.19 -24.51 -4.04
CA ILE A 33 -53.72 -24.71 -2.65
C ILE A 33 -54.26 -23.59 -1.74
N PHE A 34 -54.33 -22.36 -2.25
CA PHE A 34 -54.65 -21.18 -1.44
C PHE A 34 -56.12 -20.72 -1.54
N SER A 35 -56.86 -21.16 -2.57
CA SER A 35 -58.27 -20.79 -2.77
C SER A 35 -59.23 -21.11 -1.60
N PRO A 36 -59.03 -22.17 -0.77
CA PRO A 36 -59.90 -22.42 0.38
C PRO A 36 -59.84 -21.33 1.46
N PHE A 37 -58.77 -20.52 1.47
CA PHE A 37 -58.55 -19.47 2.46
C PHE A 37 -59.00 -18.07 1.97
N GLY A 38 -59.52 -17.98 0.74
CA GLY A 38 -60.01 -16.75 0.11
C GLY A 38 -59.44 -16.52 -1.29
N GLU A 39 -59.88 -15.44 -1.95
CA GLU A 39 -59.36 -15.03 -3.25
C GLU A 39 -57.88 -14.61 -3.14
N ALA A 40 -56.99 -15.55 -3.44
CA ALA A 40 -55.55 -15.34 -3.35
C ALA A 40 -54.98 -14.89 -4.71
N GLU A 41 -54.09 -13.91 -4.71
CA GLU A 41 -53.28 -13.56 -5.89
C GLU A 41 -51.90 -14.23 -5.76
N VAL A 42 -51.59 -15.14 -6.69
CA VAL A 42 -50.32 -15.86 -6.72
C VAL A 42 -49.34 -15.17 -7.66
N CYS A 43 -48.27 -14.63 -7.09
CA CYS A 43 -47.15 -14.04 -7.83
C CYS A 43 -45.98 -15.03 -7.87
N ILE A 44 -45.67 -15.52 -9.07
CA ILE A 44 -44.51 -16.37 -9.33
C ILE A 44 -43.36 -15.46 -9.79
N PRO A 45 -42.26 -15.33 -9.03
CA PRO A 45 -41.12 -14.53 -9.45
C PRO A 45 -40.51 -15.05 -10.76
N ASP A 46 -40.01 -14.16 -11.62
CA ASP A 46 -39.42 -14.52 -12.90
C ASP A 46 -38.31 -15.61 -12.76
N GLY A 47 -38.44 -16.66 -13.57
CA GLY A 47 -37.51 -17.79 -13.64
C GLY A 47 -37.93 -19.03 -12.84
N ASN A 48 -37.11 -20.09 -12.93
CA ASN A 48 -37.37 -21.38 -12.31
C ASN A 48 -37.07 -21.34 -10.78
N LYS A 49 -38.07 -20.96 -9.96
CA LYS A 49 -37.92 -20.77 -8.50
C LYS A 49 -38.66 -21.83 -7.68
N SER A 50 -38.15 -22.13 -6.49
CA SER A 50 -38.78 -23.05 -5.52
C SER A 50 -39.72 -22.35 -4.53
N HIS A 51 -40.11 -21.11 -4.80
CA HIS A 51 -40.98 -20.34 -3.91
C HIS A 51 -41.85 -19.37 -4.73
N VAL A 52 -42.95 -18.93 -4.12
CA VAL A 52 -43.90 -17.94 -4.64
C VAL A 52 -44.28 -16.93 -3.57
N PHE A 53 -44.96 -15.87 -4.00
CA PHE A 53 -45.65 -14.94 -3.11
C PHE A 53 -47.16 -15.07 -3.29
N VAL A 54 -47.90 -15.13 -2.19
CA VAL A 54 -49.36 -15.22 -2.19
C VAL A 54 -49.92 -14.04 -1.44
N THR A 55 -50.81 -13.28 -2.07
CA THR A 55 -51.46 -12.11 -1.46
C THR A 55 -52.93 -12.40 -1.23
N PHE A 56 -53.39 -12.20 -0.01
CA PHE A 56 -54.82 -12.26 0.34
C PHE A 56 -55.42 -10.85 0.48
N PRO A 57 -56.75 -10.69 0.39
CA PRO A 57 -57.41 -9.41 0.58
C PRO A 57 -57.24 -8.89 2.02
N THR A 58 -57.19 -9.80 3.00
CA THR A 58 -57.09 -9.49 4.43
C THR A 58 -55.92 -10.20 5.11
N ILE A 59 -55.40 -9.59 6.19
CA ILE A 59 -54.37 -10.21 7.05
C ILE A 59 -54.92 -11.50 7.68
N ALA A 60 -56.19 -11.51 8.07
CA ALA A 60 -56.84 -12.69 8.67
C ALA A 60 -56.82 -13.91 7.74
N ALA A 61 -57.13 -13.73 6.45
CA ALA A 61 -57.07 -14.80 5.46
C ALA A 61 -55.62 -15.33 5.27
N ALA A 62 -54.64 -14.42 5.19
CA ALA A 62 -53.22 -14.79 5.10
C ALA A 62 -52.74 -15.55 6.34
N SER A 63 -53.11 -15.10 7.54
CA SER A 63 -52.76 -15.77 8.80
C SER A 63 -53.45 -17.12 8.94
N SER A 64 -54.69 -17.26 8.45
CA SER A 64 -55.40 -18.55 8.40
C SER A 64 -54.70 -19.54 7.48
N ALA A 65 -54.31 -19.11 6.28
CA ALA A 65 -53.56 -19.95 5.34
C ALA A 65 -52.19 -20.36 5.89
N LEU A 66 -51.46 -19.42 6.51
CA LEU A 66 -50.17 -19.70 7.15
C LEU A 66 -50.34 -20.73 8.27
N THR A 67 -51.32 -20.57 9.14
CA THR A 67 -51.55 -21.48 10.28
C THR A 67 -51.91 -22.89 9.82
N ALA A 68 -52.71 -23.01 8.76
CA ALA A 68 -53.17 -24.30 8.26
C ALA A 68 -52.13 -25.06 7.42
N LEU A 69 -51.29 -24.35 6.66
CA LEU A 69 -50.43 -24.95 5.64
C LEU A 69 -48.94 -24.95 6.00
N ASN A 70 -48.48 -24.09 6.92
CA ASN A 70 -47.06 -24.00 7.26
C ASN A 70 -46.60 -25.24 8.05
N GLY A 71 -45.58 -25.93 7.56
CA GLY A 71 -44.98 -27.07 8.28
C GLY A 71 -45.83 -28.34 8.25
N VAL A 72 -46.97 -28.35 7.55
CA VAL A 72 -47.86 -29.52 7.40
C VAL A 72 -47.74 -30.09 5.98
N PRO A 73 -47.71 -31.43 5.79
CA PRO A 73 -47.78 -32.04 4.47
C PRO A 73 -49.05 -31.64 3.73
N CYS A 74 -48.91 -31.03 2.55
CA CYS A 74 -50.02 -30.57 1.73
C CYS A 74 -50.27 -31.54 0.58
N GLU A 75 -51.38 -32.29 0.63
CA GLU A 75 -51.77 -33.25 -0.42
C GLU A 75 -51.94 -32.58 -1.79
N ALA A 76 -52.55 -31.39 -1.82
CA ALA A 76 -52.70 -30.59 -3.04
C ALA A 76 -51.34 -30.14 -3.64
N ALA A 77 -50.28 -30.13 -2.83
CA ALA A 77 -48.90 -29.93 -3.26
C ALA A 77 -48.14 -31.26 -3.48
N GLY A 78 -48.84 -32.39 -3.62
CA GLY A 78 -48.25 -33.72 -3.76
C GLY A 78 -47.56 -34.22 -2.49
N GLY A 79 -48.12 -33.94 -1.32
CA GLY A 79 -47.59 -34.35 -0.01
C GLY A 79 -46.42 -33.49 0.50
N ARG A 80 -46.09 -32.40 -0.21
CA ARG A 80 -44.96 -31.52 0.17
C ARG A 80 -45.29 -30.71 1.41
N VAL A 81 -44.30 -30.54 2.28
CA VAL A 81 -44.37 -29.60 3.40
C VAL A 81 -44.00 -28.20 2.90
N LEU A 82 -44.91 -27.25 3.08
CA LEU A 82 -44.72 -25.85 2.67
C LEU A 82 -44.08 -25.05 3.81
N VAL A 83 -43.19 -24.11 3.45
CA VAL A 83 -42.57 -23.19 4.43
C VAL A 83 -43.13 -21.79 4.21
N ILE A 84 -44.08 -21.38 5.04
CA ILE A 84 -44.84 -20.15 4.87
C ILE A 84 -44.42 -19.13 5.93
N LYS A 85 -44.14 -17.90 5.48
CA LYS A 85 -43.87 -16.75 6.33
C LYS A 85 -44.63 -15.54 5.81
N HIS A 86 -44.97 -14.60 6.69
CA HIS A 86 -45.43 -13.29 6.24
C HIS A 86 -44.35 -12.61 5.39
N ALA A 87 -44.77 -11.80 4.42
CA ALA A 87 -43.89 -11.07 3.50
C ALA A 87 -44.29 -9.60 3.46
N ASP A 88 -43.33 -8.74 3.14
CA ASP A 88 -43.66 -7.34 2.88
C ASP A 88 -44.26 -7.26 1.46
N GLY A 89 -45.41 -6.59 1.36
CA GLY A 89 -46.14 -6.43 0.10
C GLY A 89 -45.31 -5.72 -0.98
N PRO A 90 -45.77 -5.76 -2.23
CA PRO A 90 -45.12 -4.99 -3.28
C PRO A 90 -45.25 -3.52 -2.91
N LYS A 91 -44.12 -2.84 -2.65
CA LYS A 91 -44.13 -1.40 -2.37
C LYS A 91 -44.96 -0.68 -3.45
N PRO A 92 -45.91 0.20 -3.08
CA PRO A 92 -46.61 1.01 -4.06
C PRO A 92 -45.56 1.72 -4.91
N LYS A 93 -45.71 1.66 -6.23
CA LYS A 93 -44.98 2.58 -7.09
C LYS A 93 -45.57 3.95 -6.78
N GLU A 94 -44.90 4.72 -5.92
CA GLU A 94 -45.08 6.16 -5.93
C GLU A 94 -44.97 6.62 -7.40
N PRO A 95 -45.84 7.52 -7.86
CA PRO A 95 -45.62 8.15 -9.15
C PRO A 95 -44.23 8.76 -9.04
N LYS A 96 -43.29 8.22 -9.80
CA LYS A 96 -42.02 8.91 -9.95
C LYS A 96 -42.39 10.33 -10.37
N PRO A 97 -41.69 11.36 -9.87
CA PRO A 97 -41.60 12.59 -10.63
C PRO A 97 -41.39 12.23 -12.10
N GLN A 98 -41.71 13.12 -13.03
CA GLN A 98 -41.15 13.01 -14.37
C GLN A 98 -39.62 13.22 -14.27
N ASP A 99 -38.93 12.29 -13.62
CA ASP A 99 -37.50 12.10 -13.69
C ASP A 99 -37.30 11.62 -15.11
N ALA A 100 -36.86 12.53 -15.96
CA ALA A 100 -35.89 12.18 -16.99
C ALA A 100 -35.01 11.06 -16.42
N GLY A 101 -34.97 9.90 -17.09
CA GLY A 101 -34.21 8.75 -16.59
C GLY A 101 -32.83 9.20 -16.11
N PRO A 102 -32.26 8.55 -15.08
CA PRO A 102 -31.07 9.06 -14.37
C PRO A 102 -30.05 9.59 -15.37
N THR A 103 -29.79 10.90 -15.28
CA THR A 103 -28.99 11.65 -16.23
C THR A 103 -27.67 10.92 -16.47
N VAL A 104 -27.38 10.65 -17.74
CA VAL A 104 -26.09 10.08 -18.14
C VAL A 104 -25.21 11.26 -18.54
N HIS A 105 -24.18 11.49 -17.74
CA HIS A 105 -23.19 12.53 -17.96
C HIS A 105 -22.24 12.11 -19.08
N LEU A 106 -21.85 13.09 -19.91
CA LEU A 106 -20.91 12.89 -21.01
C LEU A 106 -19.47 13.30 -20.65
N SER A 107 -19.32 14.04 -19.54
CA SER A 107 -18.03 14.46 -18.97
C SER A 107 -17.92 13.97 -17.52
N ALA A 108 -16.68 13.81 -17.06
CA ALA A 108 -16.40 13.47 -15.67
C ALA A 108 -16.77 14.63 -14.71
N ASP A 109 -16.58 15.88 -15.13
CA ASP A 109 -16.85 17.07 -14.33
C ASP A 109 -18.34 17.20 -13.99
N ASP A 110 -19.21 16.89 -14.97
CA ASP A 110 -20.66 16.93 -14.76
C ASP A 110 -21.16 15.77 -13.88
N CYS A 111 -20.37 14.71 -13.73
CA CYS A 111 -20.74 13.50 -13.00
C CYS A 111 -20.86 13.75 -11.49
N GLY A 112 -20.25 14.82 -10.97
CA GLY A 112 -20.28 15.17 -9.54
C GLY A 112 -19.57 14.16 -8.63
N VAL A 113 -18.71 13.30 -9.20
CA VAL A 113 -17.91 12.31 -8.48
C VAL A 113 -16.46 12.80 -8.45
N SER A 114 -16.02 13.27 -7.28
CA SER A 114 -14.67 13.79 -7.07
C SER A 114 -13.59 12.74 -7.36
N GLY A 115 -12.56 13.13 -8.10
CA GLY A 115 -11.46 12.21 -8.48
C GLY A 115 -11.73 11.38 -9.73
N LEU A 116 -12.79 11.67 -10.49
CA LEU A 116 -12.94 11.15 -11.85
C LEU A 116 -12.30 12.08 -12.87
N SER A 117 -11.69 11.48 -13.90
CA SER A 117 -11.32 12.17 -15.13
C SER A 117 -11.62 11.28 -16.32
N LEU A 118 -12.14 11.86 -17.40
CA LEU A 118 -12.45 11.14 -18.63
C LEU A 118 -11.74 11.82 -19.78
N ILE A 119 -10.84 11.10 -20.44
CA ILE A 119 -10.10 11.57 -21.60
C ILE A 119 -10.69 10.90 -22.83
N LEU A 120 -11.24 11.70 -23.74
CA LEU A 120 -11.80 11.23 -25.00
C LEU A 120 -10.69 11.01 -26.03
N ASP A 121 -10.91 10.07 -26.95
CA ASP A 121 -9.99 9.74 -28.05
C ASP A 121 -8.53 9.60 -27.61
N PHE A 122 -8.31 8.95 -26.46
CA PHE A 122 -7.00 8.73 -25.86
C PHE A 122 -6.13 7.82 -26.73
N VAL A 123 -6.76 6.88 -27.42
CA VAL A 123 -6.13 6.08 -28.48
C VAL A 123 -6.75 6.43 -29.82
N SER A 124 -5.96 6.36 -30.88
CA SER A 124 -6.45 6.53 -32.25
C SER A 124 -7.31 5.33 -32.70
N GLU A 125 -8.04 5.48 -33.79
CA GLU A 125 -8.81 4.38 -34.39
C GLU A 125 -7.92 3.21 -34.85
N GLU A 126 -6.69 3.52 -35.30
CA GLU A 126 -5.71 2.52 -35.68
C GLU A 126 -5.27 1.70 -34.46
N GLU A 127 -4.88 2.38 -33.38
CA GLU A 127 -4.45 1.75 -32.14
C GLU A 127 -5.57 0.91 -31.51
N GLU A 128 -6.82 1.39 -31.52
CA GLU A 128 -7.98 0.61 -31.09
C GLU A 128 -8.12 -0.68 -31.91
N ARG A 129 -7.99 -0.60 -33.24
CA ARG A 129 -8.07 -1.75 -34.12
C ARG A 129 -6.97 -2.77 -33.85
N GLU A 130 -5.74 -2.31 -33.61
CA GLU A 130 -4.60 -3.15 -33.27
C GLU A 130 -4.80 -3.86 -31.92
N LEU A 131 -5.21 -3.13 -30.88
CA LEU A 131 -5.49 -3.69 -29.55
C LEU A 131 -6.64 -4.71 -29.60
N LEU A 132 -7.71 -4.42 -30.34
CA LEU A 132 -8.85 -5.32 -30.51
C LEU A 132 -8.46 -6.58 -31.29
N ARG A 133 -7.64 -6.46 -32.33
CA ARG A 133 -7.13 -7.62 -33.09
C ARG A 133 -6.20 -8.48 -32.24
N TRP A 134 -5.29 -7.84 -31.50
CA TRP A 134 -4.38 -8.54 -30.59
C TRP A 134 -5.14 -9.35 -29.54
N GLN A 135 -6.08 -8.73 -28.80
CA GLN A 135 -6.82 -9.44 -27.75
C GLN A 135 -7.70 -10.58 -28.28
N GLN A 136 -8.18 -10.51 -29.54
CA GLN A 136 -8.90 -11.62 -30.16
C GLN A 136 -8.01 -12.85 -30.38
N GLY A 137 -6.70 -12.66 -30.61
CA GLY A 137 -5.73 -13.73 -30.77
C GLY A 137 -5.33 -14.42 -29.46
N GLU A 138 -5.60 -13.78 -28.32
CA GLU A 138 -5.21 -14.28 -27.01
C GLU A 138 -6.05 -15.48 -26.56
N ARG A 139 -5.37 -16.51 -26.03
CA ARG A 139 -6.00 -17.74 -25.49
C ARG A 139 -6.09 -17.72 -23.96
N GLY A 140 -6.81 -18.67 -23.37
CA GLY A 140 -6.85 -18.84 -21.90
C GLY A 140 -7.74 -17.84 -21.16
N TRP A 141 -8.85 -17.42 -21.76
CA TRP A 141 -9.83 -16.55 -21.12
C TRP A 141 -10.59 -17.27 -20.01
N GLU A 142 -10.78 -16.57 -18.89
CA GLU A 142 -11.67 -17.01 -17.82
C GLU A 142 -13.07 -16.42 -18.02
N VAL A 143 -14.12 -17.13 -17.61
CA VAL A 143 -15.49 -16.62 -17.66
C VAL A 143 -15.96 -16.30 -16.24
N HIS A 144 -16.28 -15.04 -15.99
CA HIS A 144 -16.72 -14.55 -14.68
C HIS A 144 -18.00 -13.74 -14.80
N ALA A 145 -19.10 -14.21 -14.20
CA ALA A 145 -20.41 -13.56 -14.25
C ALA A 145 -20.90 -13.20 -15.67
N GLY A 146 -20.64 -14.09 -16.64
CA GLY A 146 -21.08 -13.93 -18.03
C GLY A 146 -20.18 -13.06 -18.92
N ARG A 147 -19.10 -12.48 -18.37
CA ARG A 147 -18.07 -11.76 -19.13
C ARG A 147 -16.80 -12.59 -19.23
N ARG A 148 -15.98 -12.35 -20.26
CA ARG A 148 -14.64 -12.96 -20.35
C ARG A 148 -13.62 -12.03 -19.71
N VAL A 149 -12.68 -12.61 -18.96
CA VAL A 149 -11.65 -11.86 -18.24
C VAL A 149 -10.27 -12.50 -18.48
N LYS A 150 -9.25 -11.65 -18.62
CA LYS A 150 -7.85 -12.07 -18.67
C LYS A 150 -6.98 -11.13 -17.86
N HIS A 151 -5.97 -11.67 -17.19
CA HIS A 151 -5.07 -10.93 -16.32
C HIS A 151 -3.62 -11.02 -16.83
N TYR A 152 -2.87 -9.93 -16.72
CA TYR A 152 -1.43 -9.84 -16.96
C TYR A 152 -0.78 -9.07 -15.80
N GLY A 153 0.53 -9.27 -15.59
CA GLY A 153 1.21 -8.74 -14.41
C GLY A 153 0.93 -9.60 -13.19
N PHE A 154 -0.25 -9.42 -12.60
CA PHE A 154 -0.71 -10.19 -11.45
C PHE A 154 -2.13 -10.73 -11.71
N ARG A 155 -2.38 -11.96 -11.27
CA ARG A 155 -3.74 -12.52 -11.26
C ARG A 155 -4.52 -11.92 -10.09
N PHE A 156 -5.73 -11.46 -10.36
CA PHE A 156 -6.66 -11.09 -9.29
C PHE A 156 -7.47 -12.33 -8.89
N ASP A 157 -7.34 -12.75 -7.64
CA ASP A 157 -8.10 -13.85 -7.08
C ASP A 157 -9.44 -13.33 -6.56
N TYR A 158 -10.53 -13.78 -7.18
CA TYR A 158 -11.89 -13.36 -6.84
C TYR A 158 -12.42 -13.97 -5.53
N VAL A 159 -11.78 -15.02 -5.01
CA VAL A 159 -12.12 -15.66 -3.73
C VAL A 159 -11.52 -14.85 -2.59
N THR A 160 -10.21 -14.61 -2.64
CA THR A 160 -9.51 -13.80 -1.63
C THR A 160 -9.66 -12.29 -1.83
N ARG A 161 -10.18 -11.89 -3.00
CA ARG A 161 -10.33 -10.51 -3.46
C ARG A 161 -9.02 -9.74 -3.42
N ASN A 162 -7.90 -10.40 -3.70
CA ASN A 162 -6.59 -9.79 -3.65
C ASN A 162 -5.70 -10.32 -4.78
N ILE A 163 -4.48 -9.81 -4.85
CA ILE A 163 -3.40 -10.31 -5.70
C ILE A 163 -2.37 -11.03 -4.83
N ASP A 164 -1.80 -12.13 -5.34
CA ASP A 164 -0.62 -12.73 -4.74
C ASP A 164 0.63 -12.20 -5.43
N ARG A 165 1.38 -11.35 -4.72
CA ARG A 165 2.63 -10.75 -5.22
C ARG A 165 3.77 -11.75 -5.32
N ASN A 166 3.68 -12.89 -4.64
CA ASN A 166 4.70 -13.94 -4.73
C ASN A 166 4.55 -14.79 -5.99
N SER A 167 3.47 -14.59 -6.75
CA SER A 167 3.15 -15.39 -7.93
C SER A 167 2.77 -14.51 -9.14
N PRO A 168 3.68 -13.65 -9.64
CA PRO A 168 3.42 -12.81 -10.81
C PRO A 168 3.22 -13.65 -12.09
N LEU A 169 2.41 -13.14 -13.01
CA LEU A 169 2.14 -13.73 -14.34
C LEU A 169 3.13 -13.26 -15.43
N GLY A 170 4.13 -12.46 -15.08
CA GLY A 170 5.09 -11.84 -16.00
C GLY A 170 4.82 -10.35 -16.23
N LYS A 171 5.52 -9.73 -17.18
CA LYS A 171 5.36 -8.30 -17.51
C LYS A 171 4.03 -8.04 -18.24
N LEU A 172 3.66 -6.76 -18.36
CA LEU A 172 2.57 -6.36 -19.24
C LEU A 172 2.93 -6.68 -20.70
N PRO A 173 1.95 -7.01 -21.56
CA PRO A 173 2.21 -7.29 -22.97
C PRO A 173 2.79 -6.08 -23.72
N GLU A 174 3.72 -6.34 -24.63
CA GLU A 174 4.39 -5.28 -25.44
C GLU A 174 3.39 -4.38 -26.19
N CYS A 175 2.31 -4.98 -26.74
CA CYS A 175 1.28 -4.25 -27.47
C CYS A 175 0.56 -3.14 -26.65
N VAL A 176 0.61 -3.21 -25.32
CA VAL A 176 0.02 -2.17 -24.45
C VAL A 176 1.08 -1.22 -23.88
N GLU A 177 2.37 -1.44 -24.13
CA GLU A 177 3.44 -0.61 -23.55
C GLU A 177 3.35 0.85 -23.99
N GLY A 178 3.04 1.11 -25.26
CA GLY A 178 2.84 2.48 -25.76
C GLY A 178 1.67 3.19 -25.08
N VAL A 179 0.55 2.48 -24.90
CA VAL A 179 -0.62 2.98 -24.16
C VAL A 179 -0.29 3.20 -22.68
N ALA A 180 0.33 2.21 -22.03
CA ALA A 180 0.72 2.29 -20.62
C ALA A 180 1.71 3.44 -20.35
N SER A 181 2.68 3.65 -21.25
CA SER A 181 3.65 4.73 -21.17
C SER A 181 2.98 6.10 -21.35
N ARG A 182 2.02 6.23 -22.27
CA ARG A 182 1.21 7.45 -22.40
C ARG A 182 0.34 7.70 -21.18
N ILE A 183 -0.28 6.66 -20.61
CA ILE A 183 -1.06 6.78 -19.37
C ILE A 183 -0.15 7.27 -18.24
N GLN A 184 1.02 6.67 -18.07
CA GLN A 184 1.99 7.08 -17.05
C GLN A 184 2.43 8.54 -17.24
N SER A 185 2.68 8.93 -18.49
CA SER A 185 3.05 10.31 -18.85
C SER A 185 1.94 11.32 -18.59
N ALA A 186 0.68 10.95 -18.89
CA ALA A 186 -0.47 11.85 -18.81
C ALA A 186 -1.10 11.95 -17.41
N SER A 187 -1.00 10.89 -16.62
CA SER A 187 -1.87 10.68 -15.44
C SER A 187 -1.12 10.71 -14.12
N ALA A 188 0.17 11.01 -14.11
CA ALA A 188 0.91 11.01 -12.87
C ALA A 188 0.83 9.67 -12.10
N CYS A 189 0.70 8.53 -12.81
CA CYS A 189 0.47 7.24 -12.17
C CYS A 189 1.77 6.45 -11.94
N PRO A 190 1.91 5.73 -10.80
CA PRO A 190 3.02 4.81 -10.57
C PRO A 190 3.15 3.79 -11.71
N GLN A 191 4.29 3.10 -11.78
CA GLN A 191 4.48 2.05 -12.78
C GLN A 191 3.29 1.07 -12.77
N LEU A 192 2.66 0.95 -13.93
CA LEU A 192 1.54 0.05 -14.15
C LEU A 192 2.10 -1.35 -14.32
N ASP A 193 1.78 -2.23 -13.38
CA ASP A 193 2.32 -3.58 -13.31
C ASP A 193 1.22 -4.64 -13.29
N GLN A 194 -0.06 -4.25 -13.38
CA GLN A 194 -1.20 -5.15 -13.47
C GLN A 194 -2.19 -4.65 -14.54
N LEU A 195 -2.54 -5.51 -15.49
CA LEU A 195 -3.60 -5.27 -16.49
C LEU A 195 -4.71 -6.34 -16.40
N THR A 196 -5.97 -5.90 -16.36
CA THR A 196 -7.14 -6.79 -16.50
C THR A 196 -7.90 -6.41 -17.76
N ILE A 197 -8.07 -7.36 -18.68
CA ILE A 197 -8.89 -7.19 -19.86
C ILE A 197 -10.26 -7.83 -19.60
N ASN A 198 -11.32 -7.06 -19.78
CA ASN A 198 -12.69 -7.56 -19.70
C ASN A 198 -13.37 -7.42 -21.07
N SER A 199 -14.03 -8.49 -21.53
CA SER A 199 -14.90 -8.51 -22.72
C SER A 199 -16.34 -8.72 -22.28
N TYR A 200 -17.19 -7.73 -22.58
CA TYR A 200 -18.60 -7.68 -22.21
C TYR A 200 -19.47 -7.85 -23.46
N PRO A 201 -20.15 -9.00 -23.60
CA PRO A 201 -21.18 -9.15 -24.63
C PRO A 201 -22.35 -8.18 -24.43
N PRO A 202 -23.11 -7.85 -25.50
CA PRO A 202 -24.26 -6.95 -25.40
C PRO A 202 -25.29 -7.37 -24.33
N GLY A 203 -25.46 -6.53 -23.31
CA GLY A 203 -26.36 -6.76 -22.17
C GLY A 203 -25.70 -7.36 -20.93
N VAL A 204 -24.42 -7.75 -21.02
CA VAL A 204 -23.63 -8.20 -19.87
C VAL A 204 -22.93 -6.99 -19.24
N GLY A 205 -23.09 -6.86 -17.93
CA GLY A 205 -22.50 -5.79 -17.14
C GLY A 205 -21.47 -6.27 -16.11
N LEU A 206 -21.27 -5.44 -15.10
CA LEU A 206 -20.39 -5.67 -13.97
C LEU A 206 -21.13 -5.30 -12.69
N LEU A 207 -21.08 -6.15 -11.67
CA LEU A 207 -21.76 -5.89 -10.41
C LEU A 207 -21.12 -4.73 -9.63
N PRO A 208 -21.87 -4.03 -8.77
CA PRO A 208 -21.33 -2.98 -7.90
C PRO A 208 -20.20 -3.48 -7.01
N HIS A 209 -19.05 -2.82 -7.13
CA HIS A 209 -17.87 -3.11 -6.33
C HIS A 209 -16.97 -1.89 -6.23
N VAL A 210 -16.08 -1.93 -5.24
CA VAL A 210 -14.90 -1.07 -5.13
C VAL A 210 -13.71 -1.99 -5.31
N ASP A 211 -12.72 -1.59 -6.09
CA ASP A 211 -11.48 -2.34 -6.23
C ASP A 211 -10.77 -2.43 -4.88
N THR A 212 -10.24 -3.61 -4.57
CA THR A 212 -9.70 -3.89 -3.23
C THR A 212 -8.56 -2.92 -2.89
N HIS A 213 -8.70 -2.21 -1.77
CA HIS A 213 -7.74 -1.18 -1.36
C HIS A 213 -6.37 -1.79 -1.06
N SER A 214 -6.34 -2.96 -0.40
CA SER A 214 -5.11 -3.71 -0.11
C SER A 214 -4.40 -4.26 -1.35
N ALA A 215 -5.13 -4.47 -2.45
CA ALA A 215 -4.57 -5.08 -3.67
C ALA A 215 -3.88 -4.07 -4.58
N PHE A 216 -4.38 -2.83 -4.63
CA PHE A 216 -3.96 -1.86 -5.64
C PHE A 216 -3.73 -0.45 -5.07
N THR A 217 -2.71 0.25 -5.54
CA THR A 217 -2.36 1.62 -5.13
C THR A 217 -2.53 2.63 -6.28
N GLY A 218 -2.45 3.92 -5.98
CA GLY A 218 -2.57 5.01 -6.96
C GLY A 218 -3.98 5.15 -7.54
N ALA A 219 -4.10 5.55 -8.80
CA ALA A 219 -5.36 5.56 -9.53
C ALA A 219 -5.69 4.19 -10.15
N ILE A 220 -6.94 3.95 -10.50
CA ILE A 220 -7.35 2.87 -11.42
C ILE A 220 -7.72 3.49 -12.75
N ILE A 221 -7.11 2.98 -13.82
CA ILE A 221 -7.27 3.50 -15.16
C ILE A 221 -7.98 2.46 -16.02
N SER A 222 -9.04 2.85 -16.70
CA SER A 222 -9.82 1.96 -17.58
C SER A 222 -9.94 2.56 -18.97
N LEU A 223 -9.22 1.98 -19.93
CA LEU A 223 -9.39 2.25 -21.36
C LEU A 223 -10.61 1.47 -21.89
N SER A 224 -11.54 2.15 -22.54
CA SER A 224 -12.73 1.56 -23.15
C SER A 224 -12.55 1.46 -24.67
N LEU A 225 -12.76 0.28 -25.24
CA LEU A 225 -12.61 -0.03 -26.66
C LEU A 225 -13.84 -0.76 -27.19
N GLY A 226 -14.08 -0.69 -28.50
CA GLY A 226 -15.23 -1.33 -29.14
C GLY A 226 -16.53 -0.61 -28.79
N ALA A 227 -17.51 -1.30 -28.21
CA ALA A 227 -18.77 -0.64 -27.84
C ALA A 227 -18.65 0.30 -26.62
N ALA A 228 -19.34 1.44 -26.68
CA ALA A 228 -19.54 2.34 -25.55
C ALA A 228 -20.34 1.66 -24.41
N ALA A 229 -20.17 2.12 -23.17
CA ALA A 229 -21.01 1.71 -22.05
C ALA A 229 -21.29 2.85 -21.08
N THR A 230 -22.37 2.71 -20.33
CA THR A 230 -22.65 3.57 -19.18
C THR A 230 -22.11 2.90 -17.92
N MET A 231 -21.19 3.56 -17.22
CA MET A 231 -20.75 3.18 -15.89
C MET A 231 -21.53 3.99 -14.85
N GLU A 232 -22.09 3.32 -13.85
CA GLU A 232 -22.77 3.98 -12.73
C GLU A 232 -21.91 3.90 -11.48
N PHE A 233 -21.77 5.05 -10.82
CA PHE A 233 -21.10 5.25 -9.55
C PHE A 233 -22.14 5.35 -8.44
N ARG A 234 -21.92 4.66 -7.32
CA ARG A 234 -22.80 4.67 -6.14
C ARG A 234 -22.05 4.93 -4.85
N ARG A 235 -22.57 5.84 -4.04
CA ARG A 235 -22.11 6.09 -2.67
C ARG A 235 -23.29 6.60 -1.83
N GLU A 236 -23.50 6.02 -0.64
CA GLU A 236 -24.47 6.52 0.36
C GLU A 236 -25.89 6.83 -0.18
N GLY A 237 -26.34 6.06 -1.19
CA GLY A 237 -27.64 6.25 -1.83
C GLY A 237 -27.64 7.20 -3.04
N VAL A 238 -26.59 7.99 -3.22
CA VAL A 238 -26.32 8.80 -4.41
C VAL A 238 -25.92 7.89 -5.57
N LYS A 239 -26.44 8.19 -6.76
CA LYS A 239 -26.14 7.49 -8.01
C LYS A 239 -25.77 8.52 -9.07
N SER A 240 -24.66 8.30 -9.76
CA SER A 240 -24.26 9.09 -10.92
C SER A 240 -23.86 8.19 -12.07
N ARG A 241 -24.17 8.56 -13.30
CA ARG A 241 -23.93 7.73 -14.50
C ARG A 241 -23.04 8.47 -15.47
N LEU A 242 -21.94 7.86 -15.87
CA LEU A 242 -21.00 8.40 -16.85
C LEU A 242 -21.03 7.53 -18.11
N LEU A 243 -21.15 8.16 -19.28
CA LEU A 243 -20.92 7.50 -20.56
C LEU A 243 -19.42 7.31 -20.76
N LEU A 244 -19.02 6.08 -21.06
CA LEU A 244 -17.67 5.70 -21.47
C LEU A 244 -17.71 5.38 -22.97
N PRO A 245 -17.41 6.37 -23.83
CA PRO A 245 -17.35 6.13 -25.27
C PRO A 245 -16.14 5.24 -25.63
N GLN A 246 -16.14 4.73 -26.85
CA GLN A 246 -14.99 4.02 -27.40
C GLN A 246 -13.74 4.91 -27.42
N ARG A 247 -12.56 4.31 -27.35
CA ARG A 247 -11.24 4.97 -27.30
C ARG A 247 -11.03 5.93 -26.14
N SER A 248 -11.89 5.92 -25.13
CA SER A 248 -11.79 6.82 -23.98
C SER A 248 -11.05 6.18 -22.81
N LEU A 249 -10.30 7.01 -22.08
CA LEU A 249 -9.59 6.64 -20.86
C LEU A 249 -10.31 7.22 -19.65
N LEU A 250 -10.86 6.36 -18.81
CA LEU A 250 -11.39 6.74 -17.51
C LEU A 250 -10.29 6.61 -16.45
N VAL A 251 -10.03 7.66 -15.69
CA VAL A 251 -9.15 7.66 -14.53
C VAL A 251 -9.99 7.82 -13.28
N MET A 252 -9.84 6.89 -12.34
CA MET A 252 -10.47 6.91 -11.03
C MET A 252 -9.38 7.05 -9.97
N ASP A 253 -9.34 8.21 -9.30
CA ASP A 253 -8.42 8.50 -8.20
C ASP A 253 -9.20 9.03 -6.98
N GLY A 254 -8.51 9.13 -5.84
CA GLY A 254 -9.06 9.71 -4.62
C GLY A 254 -10.43 9.10 -4.24
N GLU A 255 -11.42 9.96 -4.03
CA GLU A 255 -12.75 9.55 -3.59
C GLU A 255 -13.41 8.56 -4.57
N ALA A 256 -13.38 8.85 -5.88
CA ALA A 256 -13.95 8.00 -6.93
C ALA A 256 -13.42 6.57 -6.89
N ARG A 257 -12.14 6.42 -6.56
CA ARG A 257 -11.47 5.12 -6.45
C ARG A 257 -11.82 4.38 -5.16
N TYR A 258 -11.76 5.08 -4.02
CA TYR A 258 -11.76 4.43 -2.71
C TYR A 258 -13.15 4.33 -2.09
N CYS A 259 -14.07 5.24 -2.40
CA CYS A 259 -15.37 5.36 -1.75
C CYS A 259 -16.54 4.97 -2.64
N TRP A 260 -16.42 5.19 -3.96
CA TRP A 260 -17.51 4.97 -4.89
C TRP A 260 -17.50 3.56 -5.44
N GLN A 261 -18.63 2.88 -5.32
CA GLN A 261 -18.85 1.62 -6.04
C GLN A 261 -19.06 1.94 -7.51
N HIS A 262 -18.24 1.38 -8.39
CA HIS A 262 -18.39 1.51 -9.83
C HIS A 262 -18.94 0.20 -10.42
N TYR A 263 -19.81 0.31 -11.41
CA TYR A 263 -20.45 -0.85 -12.01
C TYR A 263 -21.05 -0.55 -13.38
N ILE A 264 -21.21 -1.59 -14.20
CA ILE A 264 -21.82 -1.47 -15.53
C ILE A 264 -23.17 -2.19 -15.45
N PRO A 265 -24.31 -1.51 -15.64
CA PRO A 265 -25.61 -2.18 -15.57
C PRO A 265 -25.74 -3.30 -16.62
N HIS A 266 -26.42 -4.39 -16.26
CA HIS A 266 -26.84 -5.43 -17.21
C HIS A 266 -28.01 -4.89 -18.05
N CYS A 267 -27.69 -4.00 -18.98
CA CYS A 267 -28.65 -3.43 -19.91
C CYS A 267 -28.07 -3.44 -21.33
N ARG A 268 -28.87 -3.87 -22.29
CA ARG A 268 -28.51 -3.73 -23.70
C ARG A 268 -28.78 -2.28 -24.10
N LEU A 269 -27.75 -1.54 -24.49
CA LEU A 269 -27.92 -0.23 -25.09
C LEU A 269 -28.57 -0.39 -26.48
N PRO A 270 -29.60 0.39 -26.81
CA PRO A 270 -30.23 0.34 -28.13
C PRO A 270 -29.18 0.58 -29.24
N GLY A 271 -29.16 -0.28 -30.26
CA GLY A 271 -28.24 -0.17 -31.40
C GLY A 271 -26.82 -0.71 -31.18
N VAL A 272 -26.45 -1.11 -29.95
CA VAL A 272 -25.14 -1.69 -29.66
C VAL A 272 -25.18 -3.21 -29.83
N THR A 273 -24.48 -3.70 -30.85
CA THR A 273 -24.37 -5.14 -31.18
C THR A 273 -22.98 -5.72 -30.97
N ALA A 274 -21.96 -4.87 -30.85
CA ALA A 274 -20.58 -5.27 -30.60
C ALA A 274 -20.30 -5.44 -29.10
N ASP A 275 -19.29 -6.24 -28.78
CA ASP A 275 -18.76 -6.34 -27.42
C ASP A 275 -18.12 -5.02 -26.99
N ARG A 276 -18.29 -4.66 -25.72
CA ARG A 276 -17.41 -3.68 -25.08
C ARG A 276 -16.18 -4.41 -24.58
N ILE A 277 -15.00 -3.88 -24.88
CA ILE A 277 -13.74 -4.34 -24.31
C ILE A 277 -13.18 -3.25 -23.40
N SER A 278 -12.66 -3.62 -22.24
CA SER A 278 -11.94 -2.68 -21.40
C SER A 278 -10.62 -3.21 -20.90
N PHE A 279 -9.60 -2.36 -20.96
CA PHE A 279 -8.27 -2.61 -20.46
C PHE A 279 -8.10 -1.78 -19.19
N THR A 280 -8.11 -2.46 -18.05
CA THR A 280 -8.00 -1.83 -16.74
C THR A 280 -6.59 -1.98 -16.19
N PHE A 281 -5.86 -0.88 -16.13
CA PHE A 281 -4.49 -0.79 -15.65
C PHE A 281 -4.46 -0.36 -14.19
N ARG A 282 -3.59 -0.99 -13.41
CA ARG A 282 -3.39 -0.76 -11.98
C ARG A 282 -1.94 -0.94 -11.59
N THR A 283 -1.61 -0.44 -10.40
CA THR A 283 -0.37 -0.76 -9.71
C THR A 283 -0.67 -1.65 -8.51
N ALA A 284 -0.07 -2.85 -8.48
CA ALA A 284 -0.11 -3.80 -7.39
C ALA A 284 0.43 -3.16 -6.11
N ARG A 285 -0.39 -3.13 -5.06
CA ARG A 285 0.01 -2.59 -3.76
C ARG A 285 0.81 -3.65 -2.99
N GLY A 286 1.94 -3.24 -2.42
CA GLY A 286 2.87 -4.13 -1.70
C GLY A 286 2.91 -3.90 -0.19
N PHE A 287 1.93 -3.18 0.31
CA PHE A 287 1.87 -2.64 1.66
C PHE A 287 0.40 -2.51 2.08
N ALA A 288 0.11 -2.41 3.38
CA ALA A 288 -1.26 -2.16 3.84
C ALA A 288 -1.75 -0.79 3.33
N CYS A 289 -3.04 -0.70 2.97
CA CYS A 289 -3.63 0.58 2.58
C CYS A 289 -3.94 1.43 3.80
N ASP A 290 -3.55 2.71 3.75
CA ASP A 290 -3.72 3.74 4.77
C ASP A 290 -4.46 4.97 4.24
N CYS A 291 -5.36 4.76 3.27
CA CYS A 291 -6.15 5.84 2.68
C CYS A 291 -7.01 6.58 3.71
N SER A 292 -7.40 7.81 3.39
CA SER A 292 -8.28 8.66 4.22
C SER A 292 -9.72 8.16 4.36
N TYR A 293 -9.99 6.91 3.95
CA TYR A 293 -11.32 6.34 3.86
C TYR A 293 -11.40 4.97 4.59
N PRO A 294 -11.10 4.94 5.90
CA PRO A 294 -11.05 3.71 6.69
C PRO A 294 -12.36 2.91 6.62
N GLN A 295 -13.51 3.59 6.52
CA GLN A 295 -14.85 2.99 6.41
C GLN A 295 -15.12 2.22 5.12
N TYR A 296 -14.23 2.28 4.13
CA TYR A 296 -14.27 1.44 2.93
C TYR A 296 -13.02 0.57 2.75
N CYS A 297 -12.03 0.70 3.64
CA CYS A 297 -10.70 0.13 3.47
C CYS A 297 -10.57 -1.24 4.15
N ASP A 298 -10.36 -2.28 3.35
CA ASP A 298 -10.19 -3.64 3.87
C ASP A 298 -8.90 -3.82 4.70
N SER A 299 -7.85 -3.05 4.40
CA SER A 299 -6.61 -3.05 5.20
C SER A 299 -6.82 -2.46 6.61
N GLN A 300 -7.71 -1.47 6.75
CA GLN A 300 -7.92 -0.75 8.01
C GLN A 300 -9.07 -1.33 8.85
N GLN A 301 -10.01 -2.07 8.24
CA GLN A 301 -11.14 -2.68 8.96
C GLN A 301 -10.87 -4.06 9.53
N GLY A 302 -9.72 -4.68 9.23
CA GLY A 302 -9.36 -6.00 9.75
C GLY A 302 -10.27 -7.17 9.33
N SER A 303 -11.31 -6.92 8.53
CA SER A 303 -12.19 -7.95 7.96
C SER A 303 -12.89 -7.42 6.70
N GLN A 304 -12.91 -8.25 5.64
CA GLN A 304 -13.70 -7.94 4.45
C GLN A 304 -15.18 -8.32 4.69
N PRO A 305 -16.16 -7.50 4.24
CA PRO A 305 -17.55 -7.94 4.22
C PRO A 305 -17.68 -9.16 3.28
N PRO A 306 -18.35 -10.25 3.71
CA PRO A 306 -18.42 -11.49 2.94
C PRO A 306 -19.27 -11.32 1.68
N THR A 307 -18.81 -11.91 0.57
CA THR A 307 -19.64 -12.09 -0.63
C THR A 307 -20.45 -13.39 -0.53
N ARG A 308 -21.55 -13.45 -1.28
CA ARG A 308 -22.44 -14.62 -1.36
C ARG A 308 -21.74 -15.94 -1.75
N LEU A 309 -20.54 -15.90 -2.32
CA LEU A 309 -19.75 -17.09 -2.66
C LEU A 309 -19.12 -17.76 -1.42
N ALA A 310 -18.65 -16.98 -0.46
CA ALA A 310 -17.98 -17.48 0.75
C ALA A 310 -18.97 -18.23 1.68
N LEU A 311 -20.24 -17.84 1.68
CA LEU A 311 -21.31 -18.53 2.41
C LEU A 311 -21.67 -19.90 1.81
N GLY A 312 -21.24 -20.21 0.58
CA GLY A 312 -21.45 -21.51 -0.04
C GLY A 312 -20.39 -22.56 0.30
N LEU A 313 -19.19 -22.14 0.68
CA LEU A 313 -18.04 -23.02 0.91
C LEU A 313 -17.86 -23.43 2.38
N GLN A 314 -18.46 -22.69 3.33
CA GLN A 314 -18.45 -23.05 4.76
C GLN A 314 -19.28 -24.31 5.09
N GLY A 315 -19.95 -24.92 4.11
CA GLY A 315 -20.71 -26.16 4.29
C GLY A 315 -19.93 -27.45 4.04
N GLN A 316 -18.64 -27.41 3.66
CA GLN A 316 -17.93 -28.62 3.17
C GLN A 316 -16.54 -28.91 3.74
N VAL A 317 -16.08 -28.22 4.79
CA VAL A 317 -14.81 -28.58 5.45
C VAL A 317 -15.03 -28.85 6.94
N ALA A 318 -15.70 -29.97 7.20
CA ALA A 318 -15.53 -30.70 8.46
C ALA A 318 -15.25 -32.14 8.05
N GLN A 319 -14.06 -32.64 8.42
CA GLN A 319 -13.49 -33.99 8.29
C GLN A 319 -12.25 -34.05 7.38
N ASN A 320 -11.07 -33.89 7.97
CA ASN A 320 -10.05 -34.95 8.04
C ASN A 320 -8.74 -34.40 8.63
N ASP A 321 -8.46 -34.80 9.88
CA ASP A 321 -7.14 -34.75 10.51
C ASP A 321 -6.26 -35.89 9.98
N GLY A 322 -4.98 -35.62 9.73
CA GLY A 322 -4.00 -36.62 9.35
C GLY A 322 -2.56 -36.08 9.38
N THR A 323 -1.86 -36.37 10.47
CA THR A 323 -0.43 -36.14 10.77
C THR A 323 0.52 -36.97 9.91
N LEU A 324 1.66 -36.40 9.45
CA LEU A 324 2.87 -37.15 9.06
C LEU A 324 4.16 -36.37 9.36
N ASP A 325 5.14 -37.10 9.91
CA ASP A 325 6.48 -36.71 10.38
C ASP A 325 7.55 -36.59 9.26
N PRO A 326 8.74 -35.97 9.52
CA PRO A 326 9.75 -35.65 8.50
C PRO A 326 10.88 -36.69 8.35
N VAL A 327 11.46 -36.77 7.15
CA VAL A 327 12.59 -37.66 6.76
C VAL A 327 13.86 -36.83 6.43
N PRO A 328 15.10 -37.32 6.70
CA PRO A 328 16.31 -36.50 6.84
C PRO A 328 17.24 -36.43 5.61
N GLN A 329 18.16 -35.45 5.62
CA GLN A 329 19.22 -35.21 4.61
C GLN A 329 20.55 -35.96 4.92
N PRO A 330 21.35 -36.34 3.91
CA PRO A 330 22.81 -36.56 4.03
C PRO A 330 23.59 -35.44 3.30
N GLN A 331 24.52 -34.74 3.96
CA GLN A 331 25.96 -34.99 4.16
C GLN A 331 26.87 -34.77 2.92
N VAL A 332 27.94 -34.00 3.18
CA VAL A 332 28.85 -33.26 2.30
C VAL A 332 30.14 -34.04 2.09
N GLU A 333 30.83 -33.86 0.95
CA GLU A 333 32.29 -33.99 0.89
C GLU A 333 32.92 -32.97 -0.08
N GLU A 334 33.85 -32.16 0.46
CA GLU A 334 34.67 -31.16 -0.23
C GLU A 334 35.98 -31.77 -0.74
N THR A 335 36.50 -31.27 -1.87
CA THR A 335 37.93 -31.41 -2.21
C THR A 335 38.50 -30.08 -2.70
N ARG A 336 39.58 -29.66 -2.03
CA ARG A 336 40.43 -28.48 -2.28
C ARG A 336 41.37 -28.72 -3.46
N VAL A 337 41.61 -27.71 -4.29
CA VAL A 337 42.92 -27.45 -4.94
C VAL A 337 43.18 -25.93 -5.01
N ALA A 338 44.45 -25.58 -4.85
CA ALA A 338 44.99 -24.26 -4.55
C ALA A 338 45.64 -23.55 -5.76
N ARG A 339 45.87 -22.22 -5.58
CA ARG A 339 46.87 -21.34 -6.25
C ARG A 339 46.57 -21.03 -7.74
N GLU A 340 46.87 -19.85 -8.30
CA GLU A 340 48.01 -18.96 -8.10
C GLU A 340 47.77 -17.56 -8.74
N CYS A 341 48.52 -16.57 -8.29
CA CYS A 341 48.52 -15.16 -8.72
C CYS A 341 49.22 -14.90 -10.06
N CYS A 342 48.89 -13.77 -10.72
CA CYS A 342 49.77 -12.80 -11.43
C CYS A 342 48.85 -11.73 -12.06
N ALA A 343 48.82 -10.45 -11.64
CA ALA A 343 49.80 -9.35 -11.75
C ALA A 343 49.90 -8.66 -13.14
N SER A 344 49.62 -7.35 -13.13
CA SER A 344 50.22 -6.22 -13.90
C SER A 344 49.61 -5.72 -15.23
N GLY A 345 49.64 -4.38 -15.37
CA GLY A 345 49.53 -3.57 -16.60
C GLY A 345 48.30 -2.62 -16.64
N SER A 346 48.30 -1.38 -16.12
CA SER A 346 48.89 -0.10 -16.58
C SER A 346 48.27 0.52 -17.86
N GLU A 347 47.59 1.67 -17.64
CA GLU A 347 47.61 2.96 -18.41
C GLU A 347 47.22 2.94 -19.91
N ASP A 348 46.52 3.90 -20.54
CA ASP A 348 46.34 5.33 -20.31
C ASP A 348 45.25 5.87 -21.28
N SER A 349 44.47 6.91 -20.92
CA SER A 349 44.13 8.03 -21.84
C SER A 349 43.43 9.19 -21.11
N ALA A 350 44.08 10.36 -21.17
CA ALA A 350 43.63 11.68 -20.72
C ALA A 350 42.50 12.24 -21.62
N ALA A 351 41.38 12.77 -21.12
CA ALA A 351 41.14 14.00 -20.36
C ALA A 351 41.27 15.32 -21.16
N PHE A 352 40.14 16.04 -21.29
CA PHE A 352 40.09 17.50 -21.44
C PHE A 352 39.07 18.13 -20.48
N ARG A 353 39.57 18.36 -19.26
CA ARG A 353 39.36 19.45 -18.28
C ARG A 353 38.05 20.28 -18.26
N VAL A 354 37.37 20.19 -17.12
CA VAL A 354 36.68 21.30 -16.43
C VAL A 354 37.42 21.52 -15.09
N ALA A 355 37.66 22.78 -14.72
CA ALA A 355 38.55 23.21 -13.63
C ALA A 355 38.07 22.83 -12.21
N PRO A 356 38.95 22.41 -11.29
CA PRO A 356 38.61 22.18 -9.90
C PRO A 356 38.83 23.43 -9.04
N ALA A 357 37.84 23.78 -8.22
CA ALA A 357 38.02 24.67 -7.08
C ALA A 357 38.88 23.97 -6.02
N ARG A 358 39.84 24.73 -5.46
CA ARG A 358 40.89 24.28 -4.54
C ARG A 358 40.33 23.62 -3.27
N ARG A 359 40.89 22.46 -2.94
CA ARG A 359 40.97 21.89 -1.58
C ARG A 359 42.09 22.60 -0.83
N GLU A 360 41.77 23.39 0.17
CA GLU A 360 42.66 23.80 1.27
C GLU A 360 41.76 24.20 2.45
N LEU A 361 42.21 23.89 3.68
CA LEU A 361 41.55 24.05 5.00
C LEU A 361 40.69 22.86 5.49
N VAL A 362 41.38 21.78 5.85
CA VAL A 362 40.95 20.85 6.91
C VAL A 362 42.15 20.67 7.85
N ASP A 363 42.41 21.68 8.69
CA ASP A 363 43.19 21.58 9.95
C ASP A 363 43.35 22.98 10.56
N ALA A 364 42.29 23.48 11.20
CA ALA A 364 42.35 24.58 12.16
C ALA A 364 40.99 24.69 12.86
N GLY A 365 40.89 24.14 14.07
CA GLY A 365 39.65 24.20 14.84
C GLY A 365 39.54 23.24 16.03
N CYS A 366 40.64 22.61 16.44
CA CYS A 366 40.69 21.75 17.61
C CYS A 366 41.97 22.00 18.42
N GLN A 367 42.29 23.28 18.72
CA GLN A 367 43.39 23.63 19.63
C GLN A 367 43.11 24.82 20.57
N ASP A 368 41.90 25.39 20.60
CA ASP A 368 41.62 26.62 21.36
C ASP A 368 40.63 26.44 22.53
N LEU A 369 40.74 25.33 23.28
CA LEU A 369 40.01 25.15 24.55
C LEU A 369 40.78 24.35 25.61
N GLN A 370 42.12 24.37 25.55
CA GLN A 370 42.99 23.84 26.61
C GLN A 370 44.01 24.88 27.06
N HIS A 371 43.56 25.98 27.65
CA HIS A 371 44.35 26.74 28.63
C HIS A 371 43.47 27.76 29.36
N LYS A 372 42.96 27.39 30.55
CA LYS A 372 42.79 28.23 31.74
C LYS A 372 41.87 27.56 32.76
N ILE A 373 42.34 26.52 33.46
CA ILE A 373 42.01 26.29 34.88
C ILE A 373 43.22 25.60 35.51
N ASN A 374 44.14 26.37 36.08
CA ASN A 374 45.08 25.88 37.07
C ASN A 374 44.73 26.54 38.40
N GLY A 375 44.31 25.73 39.37
CA GLY A 375 44.23 26.10 40.77
C GLY A 375 42.81 26.31 41.31
N THR A 376 42.16 25.22 41.73
CA THR A 376 41.85 24.97 43.16
C THR A 376 41.24 23.58 43.32
N SER A 377 41.74 22.86 44.31
CA SER A 377 41.34 21.52 44.74
C SER A 377 39.87 21.44 45.18
N GLY A 378 39.11 20.50 44.63
CA GLY A 378 37.78 20.12 45.10
C GLY A 378 37.27 18.91 44.30
N THR A 379 36.92 17.84 44.98
CA THR A 379 36.56 16.53 44.42
C THR A 379 35.27 16.58 43.59
N GLU A 380 35.38 16.39 42.27
CA GLU A 380 34.28 15.92 41.43
C GLU A 380 34.76 14.67 40.69
N LYS A 381 33.95 13.61 40.75
CA LYS A 381 34.19 12.33 40.07
C LYS A 381 34.30 12.59 38.57
N GLU A 382 35.50 12.42 38.01
CA GLU A 382 35.69 12.27 36.56
C GLU A 382 34.88 11.07 36.08
N ILE A 383 33.75 11.34 35.44
CA ILE A 383 32.99 10.37 34.66
C ILE A 383 33.87 10.01 33.47
N CYS A 384 34.26 8.73 33.38
CA CYS A 384 35.03 8.17 32.29
C CYS A 384 34.27 8.35 30.96
N CYS A 385 34.55 9.42 30.20
CA CYS A 385 33.95 9.64 28.90
C CYS A 385 34.74 8.89 27.83
N MET A 386 34.06 8.09 27.00
CA MET A 386 34.66 7.56 25.76
C MET A 386 35.22 8.73 24.95
N SER A 387 36.42 8.57 24.36
CA SER A 387 36.94 9.61 23.46
C SER A 387 35.95 9.86 22.32
N ASP A 388 35.76 11.13 21.91
CA ASP A 388 34.86 11.48 20.80
C ASP A 388 35.14 10.66 19.53
N ARG A 389 36.40 10.25 19.34
CA ARG A 389 36.84 9.41 18.22
C ARG A 389 36.27 7.98 18.26
N HIS A 390 35.91 7.46 19.43
CA HIS A 390 35.24 6.15 19.57
C HIS A 390 33.76 6.27 19.26
N LEU A 391 33.10 7.31 19.78
CA LEU A 391 31.68 7.58 19.54
C LEU A 391 31.37 7.83 18.04
N LEU A 392 32.23 8.62 17.38
CA LEU A 392 32.13 8.82 15.93
C LEU A 392 32.32 7.53 15.14
N ARG A 393 33.23 6.64 15.56
CA ARG A 393 33.41 5.33 14.93
C ARG A 393 32.22 4.41 15.16
N LEU A 394 31.58 4.48 16.32
CA LEU A 394 30.37 3.72 16.62
C LEU A 394 29.22 4.12 15.69
N GLU A 395 28.98 5.42 15.52
CA GLU A 395 27.96 5.92 14.60
C GLU A 395 28.29 5.58 13.14
N GLU A 396 29.55 5.73 12.72
CA GLU A 396 29.97 5.38 11.37
C GLU A 396 29.71 3.89 11.05
N GLU A 397 30.09 3.00 11.96
CA GLU A 397 30.04 1.55 11.75
C GLU A 397 28.63 0.96 11.95
N TYR A 398 27.88 1.45 12.93
CA TYR A 398 26.61 0.87 13.36
C TYR A 398 25.39 1.75 13.04
N VAL A 399 25.58 2.91 12.41
CA VAL A 399 24.48 3.74 11.89
C VAL A 399 24.71 4.01 10.41
N HIS A 400 25.73 4.79 10.05
CA HIS A 400 25.88 5.34 8.70
C HIS A 400 26.02 4.24 7.64
N LYS A 401 27.02 3.37 7.79
CA LYS A 401 27.25 2.26 6.84
C LYS A 401 26.04 1.32 6.76
N VAL A 402 25.44 1.01 7.90
CA VAL A 402 24.31 0.07 7.94
C VAL A 402 23.12 0.63 7.20
N TYR A 403 22.72 1.87 7.47
CA TYR A 403 21.56 2.48 6.83
C TYR A 403 21.73 2.63 5.33
N ASP A 404 22.94 2.95 4.84
CA ASP A 404 23.23 2.95 3.40
C ASP A 404 23.06 1.55 2.78
N VAL A 405 23.52 0.49 3.45
CA VAL A 405 23.36 -0.89 2.97
C VAL A 405 21.90 -1.34 2.98
N ILE A 406 21.16 -1.05 4.06
CA ILE A 406 19.78 -1.54 4.22
C ILE A 406 18.73 -0.62 3.59
N ALA A 407 19.11 0.54 3.05
CA ALA A 407 18.21 1.62 2.63
C ALA A 407 17.02 1.14 1.81
N ARG A 408 17.25 0.29 0.79
CA ARG A 408 16.19 -0.25 -0.07
C ARG A 408 15.16 -1.08 0.71
N HIS A 409 15.62 -2.01 1.54
CA HIS A 409 14.74 -2.87 2.35
C HIS A 409 14.11 -2.12 3.53
N PHE A 410 14.85 -1.19 4.15
CA PHE A 410 14.31 -0.29 5.17
C PHE A 410 13.16 0.54 4.57
N SER A 411 13.38 1.15 3.41
CA SER A 411 12.35 1.90 2.70
C SER A 411 11.15 1.02 2.36
N SER A 412 11.38 -0.23 1.92
CA SER A 412 10.33 -1.18 1.56
C SER A 412 9.53 -1.75 2.74
N THR A 413 9.81 -1.35 3.98
CA THR A 413 9.10 -1.82 5.18
C THR A 413 8.51 -0.68 6.01
N ARG A 414 8.76 0.58 5.63
CA ARG A 414 8.43 1.78 6.42
C ARG A 414 7.65 2.79 5.58
N PHE A 415 6.33 2.59 5.50
CA PHE A 415 5.41 3.46 4.73
C PHE A 415 4.34 4.13 5.59
N ALA A 416 3.83 3.46 6.63
CA ALA A 416 2.66 3.92 7.41
C ALA A 416 2.93 5.21 8.19
N VAL A 417 2.29 6.31 7.81
CA VAL A 417 2.37 7.61 8.50
C VAL A 417 1.84 7.48 9.93
N TRP A 418 2.59 8.00 10.90
CA TRP A 418 2.23 7.88 12.31
C TRP A 418 1.13 8.88 12.65
N PRO A 419 0.04 8.48 13.33
CA PRO A 419 -1.09 9.36 13.60
C PRO A 419 -0.71 10.67 14.30
N LYS A 420 0.21 10.63 15.27
CA LYS A 420 0.71 11.82 15.96
C LYS A 420 1.49 12.76 15.04
N VAL A 421 2.33 12.22 14.15
CA VAL A 421 3.08 13.02 13.16
C VAL A 421 2.13 13.65 12.13
N ARG A 422 1.14 12.88 11.67
CA ARG A 422 0.06 13.39 10.81
C ARG A 422 -0.69 14.54 11.46
N GLY A 423 -1.17 14.33 12.69
CA GLY A 423 -1.94 15.34 13.42
C GLY A 423 -1.15 16.63 13.65
N PHE A 424 0.16 16.52 13.94
CA PHE A 424 1.05 17.67 14.02
C PHE A 424 1.12 18.45 12.70
N LEU A 425 1.35 17.78 11.58
CA LEU A 425 1.39 18.42 10.25
C LEU A 425 0.04 19.02 9.84
N GLU A 426 -1.07 18.32 10.11
CA GLU A 426 -2.44 18.78 9.82
C GLU A 426 -2.85 19.99 10.68
N ALA A 427 -2.25 20.16 11.86
CA ALA A 427 -2.47 21.33 12.71
C ALA A 427 -1.70 22.58 12.27
N LEU A 428 -0.70 22.45 11.39
CA LEU A 428 0.06 23.59 10.89
C LEU A 428 -0.80 24.52 10.01
N PRO A 429 -0.51 25.84 10.01
CA PRO A 429 -1.07 26.77 9.03
C PRO A 429 -0.73 26.35 7.59
N ALA A 430 -1.54 26.80 6.63
CA ALA A 430 -1.25 26.58 5.21
C ALA A 430 -0.03 27.39 4.74
N ALA A 431 0.65 26.92 3.69
CA ALA A 431 1.78 27.58 3.03
C ALA A 431 3.01 27.82 3.92
N VAL A 432 3.21 26.99 4.96
CA VAL A 432 4.41 27.04 5.81
C VAL A 432 5.55 26.19 5.26
N CYS A 433 6.76 26.47 5.73
CA CYS A 433 7.97 25.71 5.47
C CYS A 433 8.23 24.70 6.60
N VAL A 434 8.40 23.44 6.22
CA VAL A 434 8.68 22.32 7.13
C VAL A 434 10.06 21.76 6.83
N ALA A 435 10.91 21.60 7.84
CA ALA A 435 12.14 20.83 7.72
C ALA A 435 11.93 19.39 8.25
N ASP A 436 12.31 18.37 7.48
CA ASP A 436 12.30 16.97 7.94
C ASP A 436 13.74 16.48 8.15
N VAL A 437 14.21 16.56 9.40
CA VAL A 437 15.58 16.21 9.80
C VAL A 437 15.67 14.70 10.03
N GLY A 438 16.37 14.01 9.13
CA GLY A 438 16.38 12.55 9.00
C GLY A 438 15.12 12.05 8.29
N CYS A 439 14.84 12.60 7.10
CA CYS A 439 13.60 12.35 6.36
C CYS A 439 13.45 10.90 5.84
N GLY A 440 14.53 10.10 5.87
CA GLY A 440 14.56 8.74 5.40
C GLY A 440 14.08 8.64 3.95
N ASN A 441 13.03 7.86 3.73
CA ASN A 441 12.44 7.64 2.40
C ASN A 441 11.36 8.67 2.03
N GLY A 442 11.32 9.85 2.66
CA GLY A 442 10.37 10.93 2.34
C GLY A 442 8.94 10.62 2.77
N LYS A 443 8.77 9.76 3.78
CA LYS A 443 7.48 9.22 4.23
C LYS A 443 6.41 10.28 4.55
N TYR A 444 6.83 11.43 5.08
CA TYR A 444 5.92 12.46 5.60
C TYR A 444 5.64 13.60 4.61
N PHE A 445 6.33 13.63 3.46
CA PHE A 445 6.23 14.74 2.51
C PHE A 445 4.82 14.86 1.92
N ASN A 446 4.21 13.74 1.52
CA ASN A 446 2.89 13.74 0.90
C ASN A 446 1.72 13.75 1.91
N VAL A 447 1.97 14.10 3.18
CA VAL A 447 0.88 14.25 4.17
C VAL A 447 0.04 15.48 3.86
N ARG A 448 0.67 16.56 3.37
CA ARG A 448 0.02 17.81 2.99
C ARG A 448 0.66 18.37 1.72
N ASN A 449 -0.15 18.86 0.79
CA ASN A 449 0.32 19.39 -0.49
C ASN A 449 0.43 20.93 -0.51
N ASP A 450 0.01 21.58 0.57
CA ASP A 450 -0.04 23.04 0.72
C ASP A 450 1.11 23.58 1.59
N VAL A 451 2.14 22.77 1.83
CA VAL A 451 3.35 23.13 2.59
C VAL A 451 4.59 22.88 1.73
N VAL A 452 5.67 23.60 2.01
CA VAL A 452 6.99 23.37 1.41
C VAL A 452 7.80 22.51 2.36
N VAL A 453 8.33 21.37 1.89
CA VAL A 453 9.09 20.44 2.74
C VAL A 453 10.54 20.36 2.28
N VAL A 454 11.47 20.72 3.15
CA VAL A 454 12.91 20.49 2.94
C VAL A 454 13.33 19.33 3.83
N GLY A 455 13.56 18.16 3.24
CA GLY A 455 14.08 17.03 4.01
C GLY A 455 15.55 16.82 3.82
N LEU A 456 16.15 16.29 4.86
CA LEU A 456 17.57 15.99 4.91
C LEU A 456 17.78 14.62 5.54
N ASP A 457 18.67 13.83 4.96
CA ASP A 457 19.10 12.56 5.54
C ASP A 457 20.59 12.36 5.31
N ARG A 458 21.24 11.59 6.20
CA ARG A 458 22.66 11.26 6.05
C ARG A 458 22.85 10.17 5.01
N SER A 459 21.88 9.26 4.86
CA SER A 459 21.91 8.13 3.96
C SER A 459 21.50 8.54 2.54
N ARG A 460 22.42 8.39 1.60
CA ARG A 460 22.14 8.66 0.18
C ARG A 460 21.12 7.68 -0.38
N GLY A 461 21.20 6.40 0.01
CA GLY A 461 20.25 5.39 -0.46
C GLY A 461 18.82 5.67 -0.02
N LEU A 462 18.62 6.26 1.17
CA LEU A 462 17.30 6.68 1.63
C LEU A 462 16.81 7.93 0.88
N LEU A 463 17.67 8.92 0.65
CA LEU A 463 17.34 10.09 -0.16
C LEU A 463 17.01 9.74 -1.61
N GLU A 464 17.71 8.77 -2.21
CA GLU A 464 17.37 8.24 -3.53
C GLU A 464 15.97 7.60 -3.53
N ALA A 465 15.66 6.82 -2.50
CA ALA A 465 14.33 6.24 -2.34
C ALA A 465 13.25 7.31 -2.08
N ALA A 466 13.57 8.37 -1.34
CA ALA A 466 12.70 9.53 -1.17
C ALA A 466 12.48 10.25 -2.50
N ALA A 467 13.55 10.56 -3.24
CA ALA A 467 13.48 11.21 -4.53
C ALA A 467 12.63 10.39 -5.51
N GLN A 468 12.83 9.06 -5.58
CA GLN A 468 12.02 8.15 -6.40
C GLN A 468 10.54 8.16 -6.00
N ARG A 469 10.25 8.16 -4.70
CA ARG A 469 8.89 8.21 -4.17
C ARG A 469 8.18 9.53 -4.46
N LEU A 470 8.94 10.63 -4.38
CA LEU A 470 8.45 11.99 -4.48
C LEU A 470 8.47 12.51 -5.92
N GLN A 471 9.04 11.74 -6.87
CA GLN A 471 9.07 12.16 -8.27
C GLN A 471 7.67 12.62 -8.67
N PRO A 472 7.53 13.88 -9.10
CA PRO A 472 6.26 14.36 -9.59
C PRO A 472 5.94 13.49 -10.78
N VAL A 473 4.84 12.78 -10.66
CA VAL A 473 4.41 11.95 -11.75
C VAL A 473 3.68 12.92 -12.71
N GLY A 474 4.08 12.99 -13.98
CA GLY A 474 3.55 13.95 -14.96
C GLY A 474 4.34 15.26 -15.14
N LEU A 475 3.85 16.16 -16.00
CA LEU A 475 4.48 17.46 -16.29
C LEU A 475 4.52 18.35 -15.04
N PRO A 476 5.61 19.11 -14.78
CA PRO A 476 5.66 20.02 -13.65
C PRO A 476 4.54 21.06 -13.76
N SER A 477 3.51 20.91 -12.92
CA SER A 477 2.52 21.96 -12.74
C SER A 477 3.15 23.08 -11.92
N ARG A 478 2.72 24.32 -12.13
CA ARG A 478 3.06 25.47 -11.27
C ARG A 478 2.62 25.29 -9.79
N TRP A 479 1.96 24.18 -9.48
CA TRP A 479 1.45 23.76 -8.18
C TRP A 479 2.04 22.40 -7.73
N CYS A 480 3.16 21.96 -8.33
CA CYS A 480 3.90 20.82 -7.80
C CYS A 480 4.35 21.15 -6.37
N GLN A 481 4.15 20.21 -5.45
CA GLN A 481 4.60 20.34 -4.08
C GLN A 481 6.09 20.70 -4.09
N GLY A 482 6.43 21.87 -3.56
CA GLY A 482 7.82 22.31 -3.44
C GLY A 482 8.49 21.44 -2.40
N TYR A 483 9.39 20.58 -2.83
CA TYR A 483 10.24 19.83 -1.92
C TYR A 483 11.69 19.88 -2.36
N ASP A 484 12.58 19.94 -1.38
CA ASP A 484 14.02 19.79 -1.58
C ASP A 484 14.53 18.63 -0.73
N LEU A 485 15.47 17.88 -1.29
CA LEU A 485 16.16 16.79 -0.62
C LEU A 485 17.66 17.09 -0.54
N LEU A 486 18.20 17.04 0.67
CA LEU A 486 19.59 17.38 0.95
C LEU A 486 20.28 16.23 1.65
N THR A 487 21.50 15.88 1.21
CA THR A 487 22.37 15.05 2.05
C THR A 487 23.00 15.92 3.12
N GLY A 488 22.88 15.53 4.39
CA GLY A 488 23.54 16.26 5.48
C GLY A 488 23.49 15.58 6.83
N ASP A 489 24.03 16.27 7.84
CA ASP A 489 24.17 15.78 9.21
C ASP A 489 23.22 16.56 10.13
N CYS A 490 22.42 15.84 10.93
CA CYS A 490 21.50 16.44 11.89
C CYS A 490 22.20 17.27 12.99
N LEU A 491 23.50 17.10 13.18
CA LEU A 491 24.32 17.86 14.12
C LEU A 491 24.82 19.20 13.56
N ARG A 492 24.74 19.40 12.25
CA ARG A 492 25.05 20.66 11.55
C ARG A 492 24.19 20.76 10.30
N LEU A 493 22.99 21.30 10.47
CA LEU A 493 22.02 21.45 9.39
C LEU A 493 22.53 22.53 8.42
N PRO A 494 22.63 22.24 7.10
CA PRO A 494 22.95 23.21 6.06
C PRO A 494 21.74 24.12 5.75
N LEU A 495 21.01 24.52 6.79
CA LEU A 495 19.77 25.29 6.75
C LEU A 495 19.98 26.59 7.51
N ARG A 496 19.40 27.68 6.99
CA ARG A 496 19.45 29.00 7.64
C ARG A 496 18.70 28.95 8.97
N SER A 497 19.17 29.77 9.91
CA SER A 497 18.45 29.98 11.17
C SER A 497 17.11 30.67 10.90
N ASP A 498 16.14 30.51 11.81
CA ASP A 498 14.90 31.29 11.81
C ASP A 498 14.14 31.22 10.48
N THR A 499 14.03 30.03 9.90
CA THR A 499 13.51 29.84 8.54
C THR A 499 12.26 28.96 8.47
N PHE A 500 12.10 28.01 9.39
CA PHE A 500 11.03 27.01 9.31
C PHE A 500 10.00 27.22 10.42
N GLU A 501 8.72 27.19 10.07
CA GLU A 501 7.62 27.19 11.05
C GLU A 501 7.49 25.85 11.75
N ALA A 502 7.92 24.77 11.09
CA ALA A 502 7.92 23.44 11.69
C ALA A 502 9.16 22.59 11.38
N VAL A 503 9.56 21.76 12.34
CA VAL A 503 10.61 20.75 12.15
C VAL A 503 10.11 19.37 12.57
N LEU A 504 10.37 18.36 11.76
CA LEU A 504 10.22 16.96 12.13
C LEU A 504 11.61 16.37 12.43
N CYS A 505 11.71 15.58 13.50
CA CYS A 505 12.89 14.76 13.82
C CYS A 505 12.40 13.42 14.38
N ILE A 506 12.01 12.53 13.47
CA ILE A 506 11.22 11.34 13.79
C ILE A 506 12.11 10.10 13.76
N ALA A 507 12.37 9.49 14.91
CA ALA A 507 13.20 8.30 15.03
C ALA A 507 14.63 8.49 14.49
N VAL A 508 15.26 9.62 14.83
CA VAL A 508 16.61 9.99 14.38
C VAL A 508 17.56 10.15 15.57
N LEU A 509 17.13 10.92 16.58
CA LEU A 509 17.99 11.32 17.71
C LEU A 509 18.54 10.14 18.52
N HIS A 510 17.86 8.98 18.52
CA HIS A 510 18.33 7.76 19.16
C HIS A 510 19.55 7.12 18.47
N HIS A 511 19.94 7.58 17.28
CA HIS A 511 21.15 7.11 16.60
C HIS A 511 22.41 7.91 16.96
N VAL A 512 22.25 8.98 17.74
CA VAL A 512 23.36 9.86 18.13
C VAL A 512 23.92 9.40 19.48
N SER A 513 25.22 9.10 19.48
CA SER A 513 25.85 8.20 20.46
C SER A 513 26.12 8.78 21.84
N SER A 514 26.09 10.10 21.99
CA SER A 514 26.31 10.74 23.29
C SER A 514 25.29 11.82 23.60
N ARG A 515 25.04 12.01 24.90
CA ARG A 515 24.14 13.03 25.42
C ARG A 515 24.45 14.43 24.89
N SER A 516 25.72 14.84 24.89
CA SER A 516 26.16 16.15 24.40
C SER A 516 25.86 16.35 22.91
N ARG A 517 26.06 15.31 22.09
CA ARG A 517 25.73 15.32 20.65
C ARG A 517 24.21 15.35 20.44
N ARG A 518 23.43 14.64 21.25
CA ARG A 518 21.95 14.71 21.19
C ARG A 518 21.43 16.11 21.49
N VAL A 519 21.98 16.77 22.50
CA VAL A 519 21.69 18.19 22.78
C VAL A 519 22.11 19.09 21.61
N ALA A 520 23.26 18.83 20.97
CA ALA A 520 23.68 19.59 19.78
C ALA A 520 22.72 19.45 18.60
N CYS A 521 22.17 18.24 18.34
CA CYS A 521 21.11 18.03 17.35
C CYS A 521 19.85 18.86 17.67
N LEU A 522 19.39 18.82 18.93
CA LEU A 522 18.23 19.61 19.36
C LEU A 522 18.48 21.12 19.24
N ARG A 523 19.71 21.59 19.49
CA ARG A 523 20.10 23.00 19.25
C ARG A 523 19.98 23.38 17.79
N GLU A 524 20.43 22.53 16.86
CA GLU A 524 20.27 22.79 15.42
C GLU A 524 18.80 22.83 15.01
N ILE A 525 17.96 21.95 15.55
CA ILE A 525 16.51 21.96 15.32
C ILE A 525 15.89 23.28 15.79
N VAL A 526 16.21 23.74 17.01
CA VAL A 526 15.70 25.01 17.54
C VAL A 526 16.27 26.21 16.77
N ARG A 527 17.52 26.15 16.31
CA ARG A 527 18.16 27.22 15.53
C ARG A 527 17.39 27.51 14.24
N VAL A 528 16.98 26.47 13.51
CA VAL A 528 16.31 26.62 12.21
C VAL A 528 14.83 27.01 12.32
N LEU A 529 14.20 26.79 13.48
CA LEU A 529 12.83 27.24 13.74
C LEU A 529 12.74 28.77 13.79
N VAL A 530 11.66 29.34 13.24
CA VAL A 530 11.24 30.72 13.52
C VAL A 530 10.72 30.85 14.96
N GLU A 531 10.62 32.07 15.47
CA GLU A 531 9.98 32.32 16.76
C GLU A 531 8.52 31.84 16.76
N GLY A 532 8.11 31.10 17.80
CA GLY A 532 6.80 30.44 17.86
C GLY A 532 6.67 29.20 16.99
N GLY A 533 7.67 28.89 16.14
CA GLY A 533 7.73 27.67 15.36
C GLY A 533 7.89 26.43 16.24
N GLN A 534 7.43 25.28 15.75
CA GLN A 534 7.33 24.06 16.55
C GLN A 534 8.12 22.89 15.97
N ALA A 535 8.77 22.08 16.80
CA ALA A 535 9.41 20.84 16.38
C ALA A 535 8.75 19.62 17.02
N LEU A 536 8.45 18.60 16.21
CA LEU A 536 8.06 17.28 16.69
C LEU A 536 9.26 16.34 16.68
N VAL A 537 9.70 15.90 17.85
CA VAL A 537 10.82 14.99 18.03
C VAL A 537 10.33 13.67 18.62
N THR A 538 10.70 12.54 18.02
CA THR A 538 10.37 11.20 18.57
C THR A 538 11.58 10.28 18.63
N VAL A 539 11.64 9.47 19.69
CA VAL A 539 12.75 8.56 20.00
C VAL A 539 12.23 7.22 20.50
N TRP A 540 13.04 6.16 20.37
CA TRP A 540 12.62 4.84 20.83
C TRP A 540 12.69 4.79 22.35
N ALA A 541 11.62 4.29 22.96
CA ALA A 541 11.55 4.11 24.41
C ALA A 541 12.29 2.86 24.87
N GLN A 542 12.79 2.84 26.10
CA GLN A 542 13.24 1.59 26.72
C GLN A 542 12.04 0.72 27.10
N GLU A 543 10.91 1.36 27.45
CA GLU A 543 9.61 0.72 27.68
C GLU A 543 9.02 0.25 26.35
N GLN A 544 9.37 -0.98 25.93
CA GLN A 544 8.89 -1.58 24.67
C GLN A 544 7.68 -2.48 24.92
N GLU A 545 6.66 -2.45 24.05
CA GLU A 545 5.43 -3.26 24.20
C GLU A 545 5.67 -4.77 24.27
N ASN A 546 6.79 -5.27 23.74
CA ASN A 546 7.18 -6.68 23.81
C ASN A 546 8.65 -6.85 24.21
N GLU A 547 8.97 -6.50 25.45
CA GLU A 547 10.33 -6.55 26.00
C GLU A 547 11.05 -7.90 25.82
N GLU A 548 10.31 -9.01 25.86
CA GLU A 548 10.84 -10.37 25.66
C GLU A 548 11.37 -10.62 24.25
N LYS A 549 10.83 -9.91 23.25
CA LYS A 549 11.29 -9.99 21.86
C LYS A 549 12.23 -8.84 21.49
N THR A 550 12.32 -7.79 22.29
CA THR A 550 13.12 -6.58 22.02
C THR A 550 14.27 -6.44 23.01
N VAL A 551 14.15 -5.58 24.03
CA VAL A 551 15.23 -5.13 24.92
C VAL A 551 15.94 -6.30 25.61
N LYS A 552 15.23 -7.39 25.95
CA LYS A 552 15.85 -8.59 26.55
C LYS A 552 16.69 -9.42 25.58
N LYS A 553 16.54 -9.22 24.27
CA LYS A 553 17.29 -9.90 23.21
C LYS A 553 18.36 -9.03 22.54
N TRP A 554 18.25 -7.71 22.68
CA TRP A 554 19.22 -6.77 22.12
C TRP A 554 20.48 -6.73 22.96
N LYS A 555 21.63 -6.55 22.32
CA LYS A 555 22.92 -6.58 23.00
C LYS A 555 23.17 -5.21 23.64
N PRO A 556 23.19 -5.07 24.98
CA PRO A 556 23.56 -3.81 25.60
C PRO A 556 25.04 -3.51 25.33
N ILE A 557 25.36 -2.24 25.14
CA ILE A 557 26.75 -1.77 25.07
C ILE A 557 27.15 -1.40 26.50
N GLN A 558 27.78 -2.34 27.20
CA GLN A 558 28.35 -2.11 28.53
C GLN A 558 29.80 -1.66 28.39
N GLU A 559 30.03 -0.36 28.23
CA GLU A 559 31.37 0.22 28.33
C GLU A 559 31.41 1.26 29.46
N HIS A 560 32.55 1.33 30.15
CA HIS A 560 32.73 2.08 31.39
C HIS A 560 32.43 3.57 31.17
N GLY A 561 31.31 4.06 31.73
CA GLY A 561 31.00 5.49 31.82
C GLY A 561 29.79 5.98 31.01
N ASN A 562 29.07 5.13 30.27
CA ASN A 562 27.80 5.54 29.66
C ASN A 562 26.63 5.39 30.63
N CYS A 563 25.74 6.39 30.63
CA CYS A 563 24.39 6.27 31.18
C CYS A 563 23.67 5.13 30.45
N GLY A 564 23.04 4.21 31.18
CA GLY A 564 22.32 3.08 30.56
C GLY A 564 21.36 3.52 29.45
N GLY A 565 21.08 2.63 28.50
CA GLY A 565 20.20 2.92 27.35
C GLY A 565 20.79 2.57 25.99
N ASP A 566 22.06 2.21 25.88
CA ASP A 566 22.71 1.90 24.60
C ASP A 566 22.64 0.43 24.20
N TYR A 567 22.17 0.17 22.98
CA TYR A 567 21.97 -1.17 22.46
C TYR A 567 22.44 -1.30 21.01
N LEU A 568 22.93 -2.51 20.69
CA LEU A 568 23.02 -3.01 19.33
C LEU A 568 21.74 -3.77 18.99
N VAL A 569 20.98 -3.22 18.06
CA VAL A 569 19.67 -3.71 17.60
C VAL A 569 19.84 -4.43 16.26
N PRO A 570 19.57 -5.74 16.17
CA PRO A 570 19.73 -6.50 14.94
C PRO A 570 18.68 -6.13 13.89
N TRP A 571 19.11 -5.95 12.65
CA TRP A 571 18.27 -5.80 11.47
C TRP A 571 18.44 -7.00 10.55
N HIS A 572 17.35 -7.72 10.31
CA HIS A 572 17.33 -8.87 9.41
C HIS A 572 17.01 -8.43 7.98
N LEU A 573 18.00 -8.49 7.09
CA LEU A 573 17.86 -8.28 5.66
C LEU A 573 17.67 -9.65 4.95
N PRO A 574 16.52 -9.96 4.36
CA PRO A 574 16.30 -11.23 3.66
C PRO A 574 17.29 -11.45 2.51
N MET A 575 17.81 -12.67 2.36
CA MET A 575 18.62 -13.03 1.18
C MET A 575 17.70 -13.28 -0.02
N HIS A 576 17.84 -12.50 -1.10
CA HIS A 576 17.15 -12.80 -2.37
C HIS A 576 17.76 -14.03 -3.04
N ARG A 577 16.93 -14.93 -3.57
CA ARG A 577 17.38 -16.00 -4.48
C ARG A 577 17.71 -15.37 -5.85
N PRO A 578 18.83 -15.74 -6.49
CA PRO A 578 18.89 -15.70 -7.95
C PRO A 578 17.85 -16.68 -8.48
N GLU A 579 17.07 -16.27 -9.48
CA GLU A 579 16.11 -17.14 -10.15
C GLU A 579 16.82 -18.34 -10.76
N THR A 580 16.60 -19.53 -10.20
CA THR A 580 16.95 -20.80 -10.84
C THR A 580 15.98 -21.05 -11.99
N GLY A 581 16.22 -20.38 -13.12
CA GLY A 581 15.44 -20.51 -14.35
C GLY A 581 16.27 -20.49 -15.65
N ALA A 582 17.60 -20.34 -15.56
CA ALA A 582 18.45 -20.15 -16.75
C ALA A 582 19.64 -21.14 -16.86
N LEU A 583 19.61 -22.28 -16.15
CA LEU A 583 20.67 -23.31 -16.24
C LEU A 583 20.16 -24.69 -16.72
N ALA A 584 18.90 -24.79 -17.16
CA ALA A 584 18.35 -26.02 -17.75
C ALA A 584 18.40 -26.05 -19.29
N ALA A 585 19.04 -25.06 -19.94
CA ALA A 585 19.13 -24.97 -21.41
C ALA A 585 20.55 -25.20 -21.97
N CYS A 586 21.50 -25.64 -21.14
CA CYS A 586 22.86 -25.97 -21.55
C CYS A 586 23.23 -27.39 -21.12
N ALA A 587 22.36 -28.35 -21.45
CA ALA A 587 22.64 -29.78 -21.33
C ALA A 587 21.88 -30.56 -22.43
N SER A 588 22.10 -30.16 -23.68
CA SER A 588 21.84 -30.99 -24.86
C SER A 588 22.69 -30.46 -26.00
N GLY A 589 23.86 -31.06 -26.19
CA GLY A 589 24.70 -30.78 -27.35
C GLY A 589 24.11 -31.40 -28.60
N ASP A 590 24.20 -30.67 -29.72
CA ASP A 590 24.55 -31.25 -31.01
C ASP A 590 25.28 -30.17 -31.86
N PRO A 591 26.33 -30.50 -32.63
CA PRO A 591 27.19 -29.53 -33.28
C PRO A 591 26.84 -29.37 -34.77
N GLY A 592 26.72 -28.13 -35.25
CA GLY A 592 26.79 -27.85 -36.69
C GLY A 592 26.02 -26.61 -37.13
N GLY A 593 26.72 -25.69 -37.80
CA GLY A 593 26.07 -24.65 -38.60
C GLY A 593 26.69 -23.26 -38.44
N SER A 594 27.58 -22.91 -39.36
CA SER A 594 28.13 -21.58 -39.62
C SER A 594 27.08 -20.52 -39.93
N ALA A 595 27.23 -19.29 -39.41
CA ALA A 595 27.42 -18.05 -40.18
C ALA A 595 27.18 -16.77 -39.34
N GLU A 596 27.95 -15.76 -39.71
CA GLU A 596 28.13 -14.37 -39.29
C GLU A 596 26.90 -13.53 -38.88
N GLY A 597 27.12 -12.54 -37.99
CA GLY A 597 26.24 -11.36 -37.88
C GLY A 597 26.25 -10.62 -36.55
N THR A 598 27.17 -9.66 -36.38
CA THR A 598 27.08 -8.40 -35.59
C THR A 598 26.25 -8.36 -34.29
N THR A 599 26.93 -8.30 -33.14
CA THR A 599 26.33 -7.94 -31.84
C THR A 599 26.64 -6.50 -31.45
N ALA A 600 25.57 -5.72 -31.23
CA ALA A 600 25.60 -4.42 -30.56
C ALA A 600 25.63 -4.63 -29.04
N GLU A 601 26.53 -3.93 -28.34
CA GLU A 601 26.73 -3.99 -26.91
C GLU A 601 25.57 -3.33 -26.13
N CYS A 602 25.00 -4.07 -25.17
CA CYS A 602 24.13 -3.55 -24.13
C CYS A 602 24.96 -3.34 -22.86
N HIS A 603 25.02 -2.10 -22.38
CA HIS A 603 25.69 -1.73 -21.14
C HIS A 603 24.95 -2.31 -19.91
N SER A 604 25.48 -3.36 -19.32
CA SER A 604 25.19 -3.78 -17.95
C SER A 604 26.38 -3.49 -17.04
N GLN A 605 26.13 -2.75 -15.96
CA GLN A 605 27.10 -2.49 -14.89
C GLN A 605 27.30 -3.72 -13.98
N PRO A 606 28.42 -3.79 -13.22
CA PRO A 606 29.06 -5.05 -12.85
C PRO A 606 28.42 -5.74 -11.64
N PRO A 607 28.64 -7.06 -11.48
CA PRO A 607 28.17 -7.81 -10.33
C PRO A 607 28.97 -7.46 -9.07
N ILE A 608 28.28 -7.49 -7.94
CA ILE A 608 28.84 -7.33 -6.59
C ILE A 608 29.89 -8.42 -6.36
N GLY A 609 31.14 -8.00 -6.20
CA GLY A 609 32.29 -8.86 -6.02
C GLY A 609 32.32 -9.60 -4.67
N GLY A 610 32.58 -10.91 -4.79
CA GLY A 610 33.14 -11.87 -3.83
C GLY A 610 33.36 -11.49 -2.36
N LEU A 611 32.60 -12.16 -1.47
CA LEU A 611 33.08 -12.53 -0.14
C LEU A 611 33.54 -13.99 -0.20
N ASN A 612 34.85 -14.23 -0.31
CA ASN A 612 35.46 -15.51 0.05
C ASN A 612 36.64 -15.25 0.98
N SER A 613 36.54 -15.82 2.18
CA SER A 613 37.57 -16.06 3.19
C SER A 613 38.51 -14.91 3.57
N LEU A 614 38.25 -14.26 4.71
CA LEU A 614 39.29 -13.63 5.52
C LEU A 614 39.04 -13.91 7.02
N ASP A 615 40.17 -14.00 7.70
CA ASP A 615 40.40 -14.44 9.07
C ASP A 615 39.65 -13.60 10.13
N VAL A 616 39.23 -14.26 11.21
CA VAL A 616 38.44 -13.67 12.29
C VAL A 616 39.34 -12.83 13.20
N GLY A 617 39.26 -11.50 13.07
CA GLY A 617 39.91 -10.55 13.97
C GLY A 617 39.25 -9.17 13.96
N ALA A 618 38.56 -8.85 15.06
CA ALA A 618 38.09 -7.51 15.49
C ALA A 618 37.31 -6.63 14.48
N GLY A 619 35.99 -6.81 14.44
CA GLY A 619 35.07 -5.68 14.63
C GLY A 619 34.49 -4.94 13.42
N SER A 620 34.30 -5.57 12.25
CA SER A 620 33.48 -4.99 11.17
C SER A 620 32.03 -5.51 11.19
N ASN A 621 31.06 -4.63 10.96
CA ASN A 621 29.63 -4.91 10.87
C ASN A 621 29.20 -5.25 9.43
N ASP A 622 29.97 -6.11 8.76
CA ASP A 622 29.78 -6.47 7.35
C ASP A 622 28.58 -7.41 7.10
N GLY A 623 27.69 -7.57 8.09
CA GLY A 623 26.51 -8.42 8.05
C GLY A 623 26.80 -9.89 8.39
N ARG A 624 26.07 -10.43 9.37
CA ARG A 624 26.17 -11.83 9.80
C ARG A 624 25.07 -12.67 9.18
N ILE A 625 25.41 -13.75 8.48
CA ILE A 625 24.43 -14.65 7.88
C ILE A 625 23.69 -15.42 8.97
N HIS A 626 22.37 -15.27 9.05
CA HIS A 626 21.49 -16.07 9.89
C HIS A 626 20.77 -17.12 9.04
N SER A 627 21.44 -18.26 8.84
CA SER A 627 21.01 -19.36 7.95
C SER A 627 19.57 -19.81 8.18
N ALA A 628 19.17 -20.02 9.44
CA ALA A 628 17.82 -20.49 9.79
C ALA A 628 16.69 -19.51 9.43
N LYS A 629 16.98 -18.20 9.35
CA LYS A 629 16.02 -17.15 8.98
C LYS A 629 16.22 -16.66 7.54
N ARG A 630 17.18 -17.25 6.81
CA ARG A 630 17.57 -16.85 5.45
C ARG A 630 17.77 -15.34 5.31
N SER A 631 18.45 -14.73 6.27
CA SER A 631 18.70 -13.28 6.32
C SER A 631 20.15 -12.97 6.63
N VAL A 632 20.67 -11.86 6.13
CA VAL A 632 21.88 -11.21 6.65
C VAL A 632 21.48 -10.26 7.78
N VAL A 633 22.18 -10.30 8.89
CA VAL A 633 21.88 -9.53 10.10
C VAL A 633 22.92 -8.45 10.30
N PHE A 634 22.50 -7.19 10.32
CA PHE A 634 23.33 -6.05 10.65
C PHE A 634 22.96 -5.53 12.03
N ASP A 635 23.95 -5.24 12.87
CA ASP A 635 23.67 -4.60 14.16
C ASP A 635 23.59 -3.08 13.98
N ARG A 636 22.62 -2.44 14.62
CA ARG A 636 22.45 -0.98 14.56
C ARG A 636 22.55 -0.37 15.94
N TYR A 637 23.27 0.73 16.07
CA TYR A 637 23.36 1.46 17.33
C TYR A 637 22.07 2.23 17.60
N TYR A 638 21.55 2.10 18.82
CA TYR A 638 20.40 2.83 19.35
C TYR A 638 20.65 3.21 20.81
N HIS A 639 20.31 4.45 21.15
CA HIS A 639 20.05 4.91 22.51
C HIS A 639 18.54 4.87 22.78
N LEU A 640 18.10 3.97 23.65
CA LEU A 640 16.72 3.86 24.10
C LEU A 640 16.48 4.78 25.28
N TYR A 641 15.43 5.59 25.17
CA TYR A 641 15.11 6.62 26.15
C TYR A 641 14.19 6.08 27.22
N VAL A 642 14.47 6.41 28.47
CA VAL A 642 13.51 6.22 29.57
C VAL A 642 12.55 7.40 29.65
N LYS A 643 11.39 7.18 30.30
CA LYS A 643 10.44 8.26 30.59
C LYS A 643 11.12 9.50 31.19
N GLY A 644 10.87 10.67 30.59
CA GLY A 644 11.36 11.96 31.07
C GLY A 644 12.76 12.35 30.58
N GLU A 645 13.54 11.43 30.01
CA GLU A 645 14.89 11.73 29.54
C GLU A 645 14.88 12.71 28.36
N LEU A 646 13.98 12.53 27.40
CA LEU A 646 13.91 13.41 26.23
C LEU A 646 13.58 14.84 26.64
N GLU A 647 12.62 15.01 27.56
CA GLU A 647 12.26 16.29 28.15
C GLU A 647 13.44 16.94 28.86
N GLU A 648 14.21 16.17 29.62
CA GLU A 648 15.43 16.64 30.30
C GLU A 648 16.51 17.10 29.29
N LEU A 649 16.68 16.41 28.16
CA LEU A 649 17.57 16.88 27.09
C LEU A 649 17.12 18.21 26.52
N CYS A 650 15.82 18.38 26.29
CA CYS A 650 15.25 19.62 25.76
C CYS A 650 15.46 20.82 26.69
N THR A 651 15.47 20.62 28.02
CA THR A 651 15.76 21.71 28.98
C THR A 651 17.19 22.26 28.90
N GLN A 652 18.12 21.55 28.26
CA GLN A 652 19.50 22.00 28.04
C GLN A 652 19.67 22.83 26.76
N VAL A 653 18.57 23.09 26.04
CA VAL A 653 18.53 23.89 24.82
C VAL A 653 17.86 25.22 25.14
N GLU A 654 18.64 26.30 25.09
CA GLU A 654 18.14 27.65 25.32
C GLU A 654 17.16 28.08 24.21
N GLY A 655 16.24 28.98 24.56
CA GLY A 655 15.31 29.57 23.59
C GLY A 655 14.18 28.64 23.12
N CYS A 656 13.91 27.54 23.83
CA CYS A 656 12.77 26.67 23.54
C CYS A 656 12.06 26.17 24.81
N ILE A 657 10.82 25.72 24.65
CA ILE A 657 10.04 25.07 25.70
C ILE A 657 9.36 23.80 25.18
N VAL A 658 9.18 22.83 26.07
CA VAL A 658 8.36 21.64 25.79
C VAL A 658 6.88 22.01 25.96
N ARG A 659 6.09 21.91 24.89
CA ARG A 659 4.65 22.16 24.87
C ARG A 659 3.84 20.91 25.21
N GLU A 660 4.25 19.78 24.65
CA GLU A 660 3.63 18.48 24.88
C GLU A 660 4.75 17.43 25.01
N ALA A 661 4.57 16.49 25.92
CA ALA A 661 5.35 15.26 25.98
C ALA A 661 4.38 14.08 26.00
N PHE A 662 4.66 13.05 25.22
CA PHE A 662 3.76 11.92 25.03
C PHE A 662 4.52 10.61 24.82
N TYR A 663 3.80 9.51 25.04
CA TYR A 663 4.23 8.17 24.71
C TYR A 663 3.29 7.60 23.64
N ASP A 664 3.85 7.03 22.58
CA ASP A 664 3.09 6.40 21.51
C ASP A 664 3.84 5.15 21.01
N HIS A 665 3.23 3.98 21.20
CA HIS A 665 3.71 2.67 20.73
C HIS A 665 5.23 2.45 20.85
N SER A 666 5.75 2.38 22.08
CA SER A 666 7.19 2.19 22.37
C SER A 666 8.10 3.34 21.93
N ASN A 667 7.55 4.55 21.81
CA ASN A 667 8.31 5.77 21.49
C ASN A 667 7.92 6.89 22.46
N TRP A 668 8.93 7.63 22.91
CA TRP A 668 8.73 8.91 23.58
C TRP A 668 8.77 10.02 22.52
N GLY A 669 7.93 11.03 22.69
CA GLY A 669 7.87 12.18 21.80
C GLY A 669 7.62 13.48 22.54
N VAL A 670 8.14 14.58 21.97
CA VAL A 670 7.92 15.94 22.46
C VAL A 670 7.57 16.87 21.31
N VAL A 671 6.71 17.84 21.61
CA VAL A 671 6.53 19.04 20.78
C VAL A 671 7.29 20.17 21.46
N LEU A 672 8.35 20.64 20.82
CA LEU A 672 9.10 21.83 21.22
C LEU A 672 8.54 23.06 20.53
N GLU A 673 8.60 24.21 21.18
CA GLU A 673 8.32 25.49 20.58
C GLU A 673 9.46 26.46 20.86
N LYS A 674 9.92 27.17 19.82
CA LYS A 674 10.93 28.20 19.97
C LYS A 674 10.32 29.45 20.62
N GLN A 675 10.94 29.93 21.68
CA GLN A 675 10.52 31.15 22.36
C GLN A 675 11.03 32.38 21.61
N ALA A 676 10.27 33.47 21.67
CA ALA A 676 10.73 34.77 21.20
C ALA A 676 11.99 35.17 21.99
N SER A 677 13.00 35.66 21.28
CA SER A 677 14.21 36.18 21.92
C SER A 677 13.80 37.40 22.76
N ARG A 678 14.07 37.36 24.07
CA ARG A 678 13.94 38.55 24.92
C ARG A 678 15.09 39.49 24.54
N LEU A 679 14.84 40.40 23.61
CA LEU A 679 15.72 41.52 23.30
C LEU A 679 15.95 42.41 24.52
#